data_AF-A0A2J9PKL4-F1
#
_entry.id   AF-A0A2J9PKL4-F1
#
_cell.length_a   1.000
_cell.length_b   1.000
_cell.length_c   1.000
_cell.angle_alpha   90.00
_cell.angle_beta   90.00
_cell.angle_gamma   90.00
#
_symmetry.space_group_name_H-M   'P 1'
#
loop_
_entity.id
_entity.type
_entity.pdbx_description
1 polymer ?
#
loop_
_entity_poly.entity_id
_entity_poly.type
_entity_poly.pdbx_seq_one_letter_code
_entity_poly.pdbx_strand_id
1 'polypeptide(L)'
;MTKYSYSRVDLYKRCPYHFKLRYLDKLTELPDYDNAANPLIIGTAMHKGIETENVDIAVKEYLDTFPGLNNLMIEEQIKLEYWIPKAVEFLKVMFAGAEFEHEYRINTNNFIGFVDLMAHHPDGTVSVVDFKYSNSIKNYATSGQLHIYKEQLEQLDYKVRDLSYLFIPKTSIRRKKKETTNEFRKRLMETMDGQQLTFLPIDYDDMEYIYFINTVDEIEEKIASGSEEWVRDPHEECFACRALAGKFGTPPNYLDAIQDEKGEILMALPKNERREEKIDVRPDFWIYAESYVGKSTFVDNVENVLFINTDGNTDNTTAPVVAVADKKIKEGRRIKTEHGWQEFLDTVADLTSEENTFEAVAIDLVEDLYELCRTYVFDQQGWEHESDGEWGKGWGLIKTEFNNAIKRLKMLGYQIIYISKEKVETTKLKGGAEINHYAPNINDKQANFLSGTVDMTIRAYINADDDHVLVLNSDKDSFGGSRIEFKTDEIDLDYDQFVSELEKAQKGKKTYKDSRKTPVDEDDTDTEEVAEEKPKRSRTRKSKAPEDLSDVEMAEDVSEEIEEEKPKRKRRTKESEEEIDTETEEEPDEEKPARKRRTRKTADEPTEDEEESDDAEDTDEEVEEKPERARRSRKTSQEEPEDEEEEVTTTRRRRRSRRS
;
A
#
# COMPACT_ATOMS: atom_id res chain seq x y z
N MET A 1 37.42 8.35 -7.48
CA MET A 1 36.69 9.53 -6.99
C MET A 1 35.33 9.54 -7.65
N THR A 2 34.30 9.78 -6.87
CA THR A 2 32.93 9.97 -7.37
C THR A 2 32.79 11.37 -7.96
N LYS A 3 31.91 11.58 -8.95
CA LYS A 3 31.61 12.94 -9.43
C LYS A 3 30.52 13.59 -8.57
N TYR A 4 30.68 14.89 -8.31
CA TYR A 4 29.77 15.71 -7.53
C TYR A 4 29.22 16.87 -8.36
N SER A 5 27.96 17.22 -8.11
CA SER A 5 27.34 18.46 -8.57
C SER A 5 27.12 19.39 -7.37
N TYR A 6 26.95 20.68 -7.61
CA TYR A 6 26.57 21.63 -6.55
C TYR A 6 25.33 21.13 -5.77
N SER A 7 24.26 20.77 -6.49
CA SER A 7 23.00 20.25 -5.92
C SER A 7 23.18 18.98 -5.08
N ARG A 8 24.18 18.15 -5.36
CA ARG A 8 24.48 16.93 -4.58
C ARG A 8 25.18 17.26 -3.26
N VAL A 9 26.07 18.27 -3.25
CA VAL A 9 26.80 18.70 -2.04
C VAL A 9 25.94 19.62 -1.17
N ASP A 10 25.18 20.52 -1.77
CA ASP A 10 24.16 21.34 -1.11
C ASP A 10 23.13 20.49 -0.35
N LEU A 11 22.66 19.37 -0.95
CA LEU A 11 21.76 18.46 -0.26
C LEU A 11 22.39 17.82 0.98
N TYR A 12 23.68 17.47 0.93
CA TYR A 12 24.39 16.94 2.09
C TYR A 12 24.53 18.00 3.20
N LYS A 13 24.89 19.25 2.86
CA LYS A 13 24.98 20.36 3.82
C LYS A 13 23.66 20.57 4.57
N ARG A 14 22.52 20.53 3.87
CA ARG A 14 21.19 20.74 4.47
C ARG A 14 20.64 19.51 5.18
N CYS A 15 20.94 18.30 4.70
CA CYS A 15 20.44 17.05 5.27
C CYS A 15 21.27 15.83 4.82
N PRO A 16 22.29 15.42 5.60
CA PRO A 16 23.06 14.20 5.34
C PRO A 16 22.18 12.96 5.15
N TYR A 17 21.10 12.83 5.92
CA TYR A 17 20.11 11.76 5.78
C TYR A 17 19.42 11.74 4.40
N HIS A 18 18.95 12.89 3.90
CA HIS A 18 18.30 12.96 2.58
C HIS A 18 19.31 12.72 1.45
N PHE A 19 20.55 13.18 1.60
CA PHE A 19 21.66 12.81 0.71
C PHE A 19 21.86 11.29 0.66
N LYS A 20 21.86 10.59 1.81
CA LYS A 20 22.01 9.13 1.88
C LYS A 20 20.92 8.43 1.07
N LEU A 21 19.65 8.73 1.34
CA LEU A 21 18.51 8.15 0.62
C LEU A 21 18.59 8.37 -0.90
N ARG A 22 18.90 9.60 -1.32
CA ARG A 22 18.85 9.99 -2.75
C ARG A 22 20.07 9.53 -3.56
N TYR A 23 21.27 9.54 -2.97
CA TYR A 23 22.52 9.35 -3.72
C TYR A 23 23.29 8.07 -3.36
N LEU A 24 23.09 7.49 -2.17
CA LEU A 24 23.73 6.23 -1.76
C LEU A 24 22.74 5.06 -1.93
N ASP A 25 21.57 5.16 -1.30
CA ASP A 25 20.49 4.16 -1.38
C ASP A 25 19.73 4.25 -2.73
N LYS A 26 19.86 5.38 -3.42
CA LYS A 26 19.34 5.66 -4.78
C LYS A 26 17.82 5.52 -4.90
N LEU A 27 17.10 5.94 -3.87
CA LEU A 27 15.65 5.96 -3.88
C LEU A 27 15.13 7.02 -4.88
N THR A 28 14.19 6.61 -5.74
CA THR A 28 13.63 7.46 -6.80
C THR A 28 12.28 8.00 -6.42
N GLU A 29 12.06 9.28 -6.72
CA GLU A 29 10.77 9.96 -6.58
C GLU A 29 9.91 9.61 -7.80
N LEU A 30 8.64 9.25 -7.60
CA LEU A 30 7.67 9.33 -8.69
C LEU A 30 7.39 10.82 -8.92
N PRO A 31 7.42 11.34 -10.17
CA PRO A 31 7.11 12.74 -10.40
C PRO A 31 5.68 13.08 -9.94
N ASP A 32 5.54 14.23 -9.29
CA ASP A 32 4.25 14.82 -8.94
C ASP A 32 3.58 15.37 -10.22
N TYR A 33 2.78 14.50 -10.85
CA TYR A 33 2.02 14.74 -12.07
C TYR A 33 0.65 15.43 -11.83
N ASP A 34 0.17 15.50 -10.60
CA ASP A 34 -1.11 16.18 -10.29
C ASP A 34 -0.91 17.69 -10.07
N ASN A 35 0.27 18.07 -9.58
CA ASN A 35 0.65 19.45 -9.33
C ASN A 35 1.11 20.18 -10.60
N ALA A 36 0.16 20.82 -11.28
CA ALA A 36 0.44 21.71 -12.40
C ALA A 36 1.56 22.74 -12.13
N ALA A 37 1.69 23.22 -10.88
CA ALA A 37 2.65 24.23 -10.47
C ALA A 37 4.02 23.66 -10.04
N ASN A 38 4.30 22.38 -10.31
CA ASN A 38 5.53 21.67 -9.95
C ASN A 38 6.78 22.48 -10.38
N PRO A 39 7.63 22.92 -9.43
CA PRO A 39 8.79 23.77 -9.74
C PRO A 39 9.81 23.16 -10.68
N LEU A 40 9.94 21.82 -10.71
CA LEU A 40 10.89 21.14 -11.59
C LEU A 40 10.36 21.08 -13.02
N ILE A 41 9.10 20.66 -13.23
CA ILE A 41 8.49 20.53 -14.56
C ILE A 41 8.45 21.89 -15.26
N ILE A 42 7.98 22.95 -14.57
CA ILE A 42 7.97 24.31 -15.14
C ILE A 42 9.41 24.85 -15.33
N GLY A 43 10.34 24.51 -14.43
CA GLY A 43 11.74 24.91 -14.54
C GLY A 43 12.39 24.39 -15.83
N THR A 44 12.31 23.08 -16.07
CA THR A 44 12.82 22.43 -17.29
C THR A 44 12.17 22.99 -18.55
N ALA A 45 10.84 23.14 -18.58
CA ALA A 45 10.13 23.71 -19.72
C ALA A 45 10.57 25.16 -20.01
N MET A 46 10.70 26.00 -18.97
CA MET A 46 11.17 27.38 -19.09
C MET A 46 12.60 27.45 -19.63
N HIS A 47 13.51 26.64 -19.10
CA HIS A 47 14.89 26.51 -19.59
C HIS A 47 14.92 26.13 -21.08
N LYS A 48 14.19 25.08 -21.45
CA LYS A 48 14.18 24.54 -22.83
C LYS A 48 13.60 25.53 -23.84
N GLY A 49 12.62 26.34 -23.43
CA GLY A 49 12.07 27.41 -24.26
C GLY A 49 13.02 28.58 -24.51
N ILE A 50 13.89 28.89 -23.53
CA ILE A 50 14.89 29.95 -23.67
C ILE A 50 16.06 29.47 -24.54
N GLU A 51 16.56 28.25 -24.29
CA GLU A 51 17.61 27.61 -25.11
C GLU A 51 17.23 27.49 -26.60
N THR A 52 16.02 26.99 -26.88
CA THR A 52 15.56 26.76 -28.25
C THR A 52 14.94 28.00 -28.91
N GLU A 53 14.85 29.10 -28.17
CA GLU A 53 14.09 30.32 -28.49
C GLU A 53 12.63 30.06 -28.89
N ASN A 54 12.06 28.91 -28.51
CA ASN A 54 10.82 28.40 -29.06
C ASN A 54 9.81 28.04 -27.95
N VAL A 55 8.74 28.83 -27.90
CA VAL A 55 7.62 28.66 -26.97
C VAL A 55 6.90 27.33 -27.18
N ASP A 56 6.68 26.90 -28.43
CA ASP A 56 5.94 25.67 -28.74
C ASP A 56 6.66 24.43 -28.21
N ILE A 57 7.99 24.45 -28.18
CA ILE A 57 8.81 23.37 -27.61
C ILE A 57 8.65 23.32 -26.09
N ALA A 58 8.73 24.46 -25.40
CA ALA A 58 8.53 24.54 -23.95
C ALA A 58 7.11 24.16 -23.52
N VAL A 59 6.09 24.63 -24.24
CA VAL A 59 4.70 24.29 -24.01
C VAL A 59 4.49 22.79 -24.22
N LYS A 60 5.09 22.20 -25.26
CA LYS A 60 5.03 20.76 -25.47
C LYS A 60 5.71 19.97 -24.34
N GLU A 61 6.95 20.31 -23.97
CA GLU A 61 7.70 19.65 -22.89
C GLU A 61 6.91 19.67 -21.56
N TYR A 62 6.28 20.81 -21.25
CA TYR A 62 5.40 20.96 -20.09
C TYR A 62 4.14 20.08 -20.20
N LEU A 63 3.41 20.12 -21.32
CA LEU A 63 2.12 19.43 -21.46
C LEU A 63 2.27 17.90 -21.62
N ASP A 64 3.26 17.43 -22.40
CA ASP A 64 3.54 16.00 -22.62
C ASP A 64 3.99 15.28 -21.33
N THR A 65 4.41 16.03 -20.30
CA THR A 65 4.71 15.48 -18.97
C THR A 65 3.46 14.96 -18.25
N PHE A 66 2.25 15.44 -18.57
CA PHE A 66 1.04 15.14 -17.81
C PHE A 66 0.11 14.11 -18.48
N PRO A 67 -0.42 13.11 -17.75
CA PRO A 67 -1.28 12.07 -18.32
C PRO A 67 -2.68 12.56 -18.72
N GLY A 68 -3.07 13.78 -18.32
CA GLY A 68 -4.33 14.41 -18.69
C GLY A 68 -4.35 15.88 -18.31
N LEU A 69 -4.85 16.74 -19.20
CA LEU A 69 -4.78 18.19 -19.05
C LEU A 69 -5.95 18.76 -18.24
N ASN A 70 -5.65 19.74 -17.37
CA ASN A 70 -6.63 20.47 -16.57
C ASN A 70 -6.45 21.99 -16.70
N ASN A 71 -7.39 22.77 -16.13
CA ASN A 71 -7.35 24.24 -16.25
C ASN A 71 -6.12 24.88 -15.59
N LEU A 72 -5.56 24.30 -14.51
CA LEU A 72 -4.37 24.82 -13.84
C LEU A 72 -3.13 24.66 -14.73
N MET A 73 -3.02 23.53 -15.44
CA MET A 73 -1.93 23.30 -16.40
C MET A 73 -1.96 24.33 -17.54
N ILE A 74 -3.14 24.62 -18.08
CA ILE A 74 -3.31 25.68 -19.09
C ILE A 74 -3.06 27.08 -18.49
N GLU A 75 -3.34 27.29 -17.20
CA GLU A 75 -3.05 28.54 -16.48
C GLU A 75 -1.53 28.72 -16.20
N GLU A 76 -0.72 27.65 -16.12
CA GLU A 76 0.75 27.73 -16.10
C GLU A 76 1.36 27.82 -17.51
N GLN A 77 0.80 27.13 -18.52
CA GLN A 77 1.16 27.26 -19.94
C GLN A 77 1.18 28.72 -20.39
N ILE A 78 0.12 29.48 -20.06
CA ILE A 78 0.00 30.91 -20.38
C ILE A 78 1.16 31.75 -19.81
N LYS A 79 1.80 31.31 -18.72
CA LYS A 79 2.97 31.98 -18.12
C LYS A 79 4.25 31.62 -18.86
N LEU A 80 4.42 30.39 -19.33
CA LEU A 80 5.52 29.99 -20.22
C LEU A 80 5.47 30.80 -21.52
N GLU A 81 4.31 30.82 -22.17
CA GLU A 81 4.03 31.60 -23.40
C GLU A 81 4.36 33.09 -23.24
N TYR A 82 4.11 33.65 -22.05
CA TYR A 82 4.35 35.06 -21.75
C TYR A 82 5.82 35.38 -21.40
N TRP A 83 6.47 34.55 -20.58
CA TRP A 83 7.79 34.87 -20.03
C TRP A 83 8.96 34.46 -20.93
N ILE A 84 8.85 33.37 -21.69
CA ILE A 84 9.95 32.88 -22.55
C ILE A 84 10.36 33.94 -23.60
N PRO A 85 9.45 34.56 -24.39
CA PRO A 85 9.84 35.58 -25.36
C PRO A 85 10.52 36.79 -24.72
N LYS A 86 10.02 37.22 -23.55
CA LYS A 86 10.58 38.35 -22.79
C LYS A 86 11.98 38.04 -22.24
N ALA A 87 12.23 36.81 -21.80
CA ALA A 87 13.55 36.39 -21.34
C ALA A 87 14.57 36.36 -22.50
N VAL A 88 14.19 35.80 -23.65
CA VAL A 88 15.02 35.77 -24.87
C VAL A 88 15.31 37.19 -25.39
N GLU A 89 14.30 38.06 -25.45
CA GLU A 89 14.47 39.47 -25.83
C GLU A 89 15.40 40.22 -24.86
N PHE A 90 15.20 40.06 -23.56
CA PHE A 90 16.04 40.67 -22.52
C PHE A 90 17.50 40.25 -22.64
N LEU A 91 17.77 38.95 -22.82
CA LEU A 91 19.14 38.43 -22.99
C LEU A 91 19.81 39.02 -24.22
N LYS A 92 19.11 39.07 -25.37
CA LYS A 92 19.63 39.65 -26.62
C LYS A 92 19.94 41.14 -26.53
N VAL A 93 19.17 41.89 -25.74
CA VAL A 93 19.43 43.32 -25.48
C VAL A 93 20.59 43.52 -24.51
N MET A 94 20.68 42.73 -23.44
CA MET A 94 21.73 42.84 -22.43
C MET A 94 23.12 42.41 -22.94
N PHE A 95 23.17 41.33 -23.72
CA PHE A 95 24.40 40.75 -24.26
C PHE A 95 24.51 40.97 -25.77
N ALA A 96 24.14 42.17 -26.24
CA ALA A 96 24.09 42.53 -27.64
C ALA A 96 25.46 42.35 -28.34
N GLY A 97 25.54 41.37 -29.25
CA GLY A 97 26.76 41.04 -30.00
C GLY A 97 27.63 39.95 -29.37
N ALA A 98 27.18 39.29 -28.29
CA ALA A 98 27.75 38.04 -27.80
C ALA A 98 27.12 36.83 -28.53
N GLU A 99 27.85 35.71 -28.61
CA GLU A 99 27.32 34.41 -29.06
C GLU A 99 26.85 33.60 -27.84
N PHE A 100 25.69 32.93 -27.94
CA PHE A 100 25.08 32.20 -26.82
C PHE A 100 25.33 30.70 -26.92
N GLU A 101 25.87 30.11 -25.85
CA GLU A 101 26.03 28.66 -25.69
C GLU A 101 25.21 28.21 -24.46
N HIS A 102 24.16 27.43 -24.72
CA HIS A 102 23.19 26.98 -23.70
C HIS A 102 23.44 25.54 -23.23
N GLU A 103 22.93 25.19 -22.05
CA GLU A 103 23.08 23.88 -21.38
C GLU A 103 24.55 23.37 -21.30
N TYR A 104 25.54 24.27 -21.21
CA TYR A 104 26.95 23.90 -21.30
C TYR A 104 27.36 22.94 -20.18
N ARG A 105 27.84 21.75 -20.57
CA ARG A 105 28.13 20.66 -19.63
C ARG A 105 29.57 20.67 -19.14
N ILE A 106 29.76 21.21 -17.94
CA ILE A 106 31.01 21.06 -17.18
C ILE A 106 31.19 19.60 -16.76
N ASN A 107 32.33 18.99 -17.08
CA ASN A 107 32.57 17.56 -16.88
C ASN A 107 34.05 17.25 -16.53
N THR A 108 34.57 17.84 -15.47
CA THR A 108 35.95 17.60 -14.98
C THR A 108 36.06 16.26 -14.24
N ASN A 109 37.23 15.91 -13.68
CA ASN A 109 37.40 14.60 -13.02
C ASN A 109 36.48 14.41 -11.81
N ASN A 110 36.30 15.46 -11.00
CA ASN A 110 35.57 15.40 -9.73
C ASN A 110 34.20 16.13 -9.77
N PHE A 111 33.99 17.03 -10.74
CA PHE A 111 32.75 17.80 -10.87
C PHE A 111 31.92 17.40 -12.09
N ILE A 112 30.60 17.55 -11.97
CA ILE A 112 29.66 17.57 -13.09
C ILE A 112 28.58 18.63 -12.85
N GLY A 113 28.36 19.49 -13.85
CA GLY A 113 27.37 20.56 -13.80
C GLY A 113 26.90 20.95 -15.20
N PHE A 114 25.84 21.75 -15.25
CA PHE A 114 25.25 22.29 -16.46
C PHE A 114 25.02 23.79 -16.27
N VAL A 115 25.46 24.60 -17.22
CA VAL A 115 25.36 26.06 -17.20
C VAL A 115 24.28 26.49 -18.18
N ASP A 116 23.23 27.13 -17.68
CA ASP A 116 22.02 27.46 -18.46
C ASP A 116 22.33 28.35 -19.68
N LEU A 117 23.24 29.34 -19.51
CA LEU A 117 23.79 30.16 -20.58
C LEU A 117 25.23 30.62 -20.28
N MET A 118 26.11 30.44 -21.28
CA MET A 118 27.36 31.19 -21.44
C MET A 118 27.22 32.18 -22.61
N ALA A 119 27.44 33.46 -22.33
CA ALA A 119 27.47 34.52 -23.36
C ALA A 119 28.93 34.87 -23.70
N HIS A 120 29.38 34.46 -24.88
CA HIS A 120 30.75 34.66 -25.39
C HIS A 120 30.89 36.05 -26.02
N HIS A 121 31.71 36.91 -25.43
CA HIS A 121 31.91 38.28 -25.88
C HIS A 121 32.97 38.37 -26.99
N PRO A 122 32.88 39.35 -27.90
CA PRO A 122 33.88 39.59 -28.94
C PRO A 122 35.31 39.92 -28.45
N ASP A 123 35.50 40.14 -27.14
CA ASP A 123 36.82 40.33 -26.51
C ASP A 123 37.47 39.00 -26.03
N GLY A 124 36.78 37.87 -26.18
CA GLY A 124 37.22 36.55 -25.72
C GLY A 124 36.97 36.28 -24.23
N THR A 125 36.07 37.04 -23.60
CA THR A 125 35.56 36.77 -22.24
C THR A 125 34.15 36.15 -22.29
N VAL A 126 33.71 35.56 -21.18
CA VAL A 126 32.40 34.89 -21.06
C VAL A 126 31.64 35.47 -19.87
N SER A 127 30.36 35.83 -20.04
CA SER A 127 29.44 36.04 -18.91
C SER A 127 28.64 34.76 -18.68
N VAL A 128 28.52 34.33 -17.42
CA VAL A 128 27.73 33.15 -17.04
C VAL A 128 26.39 33.60 -16.46
N VAL A 129 25.29 33.08 -17.00
CA VAL A 129 23.93 33.37 -16.54
C VAL A 129 23.21 32.07 -16.21
N ASP A 130 22.58 32.05 -15.03
CA ASP A 130 21.70 30.98 -14.57
C ASP A 130 20.25 31.51 -14.46
N PHE A 131 19.27 30.72 -14.89
CA PHE A 131 17.87 31.13 -15.02
C PHE A 131 17.03 30.56 -13.87
N LYS A 132 16.54 31.43 -12.98
CA LYS A 132 15.69 31.02 -11.85
C LYS A 132 14.24 31.47 -12.04
N TYR A 133 13.33 30.54 -12.34
CA TYR A 133 11.89 30.78 -12.20
C TYR A 133 11.53 30.78 -10.70
N SER A 134 11.65 31.92 -10.03
CA SER A 134 11.48 32.05 -8.58
C SER A 134 11.30 33.50 -8.12
N ASN A 135 10.59 33.70 -7.00
CA ASN A 135 10.48 34.99 -6.31
C ASN A 135 11.51 35.13 -5.16
N SER A 136 12.22 34.04 -4.78
CA SER A 136 13.04 33.97 -3.57
C SER A 136 14.47 34.50 -3.76
N ILE A 137 14.61 35.68 -4.39
CA ILE A 137 15.88 36.26 -4.86
C ILE A 137 16.99 36.22 -3.79
N LYS A 138 16.67 36.58 -2.54
CA LYS A 138 17.61 36.61 -1.42
C LYS A 138 18.33 35.28 -1.17
N ASN A 139 17.65 34.14 -1.35
CA ASN A 139 18.21 32.81 -1.08
C ASN A 139 19.20 32.35 -2.16
N TYR A 140 19.15 32.96 -3.35
CA TYR A 140 20.09 32.71 -4.45
C TYR A 140 21.26 33.70 -4.47
N ALA A 141 21.06 34.91 -3.92
CA ALA A 141 22.16 35.86 -3.68
C ALA A 141 23.26 35.30 -2.75
N THR A 142 22.94 34.28 -1.95
CA THR A 142 23.85 33.55 -1.06
C THR A 142 24.11 32.10 -1.53
N SER A 143 24.03 31.84 -2.84
CA SER A 143 24.16 30.49 -3.42
C SER A 143 25.47 30.35 -4.21
N GLY A 144 26.43 29.60 -3.66
CA GLY A 144 27.74 29.31 -4.27
C GLY A 144 27.74 28.58 -5.62
N GLN A 145 26.57 28.24 -6.19
CA GLN A 145 26.45 27.56 -7.49
C GLN A 145 27.29 28.23 -8.59
N LEU A 146 27.14 29.54 -8.79
CA LEU A 146 27.85 30.30 -9.83
C LEU A 146 29.35 30.42 -9.56
N HIS A 147 29.77 30.43 -8.28
CA HIS A 147 31.16 30.51 -7.86
C HIS A 147 31.92 29.24 -8.28
N ILE A 148 31.30 28.07 -8.05
CA ILE A 148 31.85 26.77 -8.45
C ILE A 148 31.84 26.62 -9.98
N TYR A 149 30.81 27.12 -10.66
CA TYR A 149 30.79 27.16 -12.13
C TYR A 149 31.94 27.99 -12.69
N LYS A 150 32.26 29.14 -12.09
CA LYS A 150 33.40 29.97 -12.49
C LYS A 150 34.71 29.19 -12.44
N GLU A 151 35.08 28.67 -11.26
CA GLU A 151 36.34 27.93 -11.06
C GLU A 151 36.48 26.74 -12.01
N GLN A 152 35.39 26.00 -12.22
CA GLN A 152 35.42 24.84 -13.13
C GLN A 152 35.48 25.24 -14.62
N LEU A 153 35.06 26.45 -15.01
CA LEU A 153 35.23 26.99 -16.36
C LEU A 153 36.63 27.60 -16.56
N GLU A 154 37.18 28.29 -15.56
CA GLU A 154 38.56 28.82 -15.62
C GLU A 154 39.61 27.69 -15.64
N GLN A 155 39.32 26.55 -14.98
CA GLN A 155 40.07 25.29 -15.13
C GLN A 155 39.95 24.64 -16.53
N LEU A 156 39.06 25.13 -17.39
CA LEU A 156 38.89 24.74 -18.80
C LEU A 156 39.36 25.83 -19.79
N ASP A 157 40.16 26.80 -19.33
CA ASP A 157 40.75 27.92 -20.09
C ASP A 157 39.73 28.98 -20.61
N TYR A 158 38.49 28.97 -20.11
CA TYR A 158 37.55 30.09 -20.32
C TYR A 158 37.88 31.26 -19.38
N LYS A 159 37.54 32.49 -19.80
CA LYS A 159 37.76 33.72 -19.01
C LYS A 159 36.44 34.30 -18.57
N VAL A 160 35.99 33.95 -17.37
CA VAL A 160 34.68 34.33 -16.86
C VAL A 160 34.72 35.75 -16.30
N ARG A 161 34.02 36.68 -16.95
CA ARG A 161 34.00 38.10 -16.61
C ARG A 161 32.94 38.42 -15.56
N ASP A 162 31.70 38.00 -15.80
CA ASP A 162 30.54 38.31 -14.96
C ASP A 162 29.79 37.02 -14.59
N LEU A 163 29.26 36.97 -13.37
CA LEU A 163 28.32 35.96 -12.89
C LEU A 163 26.97 36.62 -12.65
N SER A 164 25.86 36.00 -13.06
CA SER A 164 24.52 36.58 -12.85
C SER A 164 23.40 35.54 -12.77
N TYR A 165 22.35 35.87 -12.02
CA TYR A 165 21.07 35.17 -12.08
C TYR A 165 20.04 36.02 -12.83
N LEU A 166 19.28 35.40 -13.74
CA LEU A 166 18.07 35.97 -14.33
C LEU A 166 16.84 35.38 -13.64
N PHE A 167 16.15 36.20 -12.84
CA PHE A 167 14.90 35.82 -12.18
C PHE A 167 13.70 36.09 -13.07
N ILE A 168 12.94 35.03 -13.34
CA ILE A 168 11.64 35.08 -13.98
C ILE A 168 10.59 34.94 -12.85
N PRO A 169 9.71 35.93 -12.63
CA PRO A 169 8.86 35.97 -11.45
C PRO A 169 7.73 34.93 -11.51
N LYS A 170 7.44 34.28 -10.38
CA LYS A 170 6.29 33.38 -10.25
C LYS A 170 5.02 34.17 -9.96
N THR A 171 4.09 34.16 -10.91
CA THR A 171 2.76 34.76 -10.76
C THR A 171 1.81 33.79 -10.06
N SER A 172 1.59 33.98 -8.76
CA SER A 172 0.82 33.07 -7.89
C SER A 172 -0.51 33.69 -7.41
N ILE A 173 -1.41 33.99 -8.34
CA ILE A 173 -2.77 34.50 -8.03
C ILE A 173 -3.78 33.37 -7.84
N ARG A 174 -4.73 33.55 -6.92
CA ARG A 174 -5.89 32.64 -6.75
C ARG A 174 -7.09 33.10 -7.59
N ARG A 175 -7.90 32.17 -8.10
CA ARG A 175 -9.17 32.44 -8.79
C ARG A 175 -10.28 32.79 -7.79
N LYS A 176 -11.09 33.81 -8.08
CA LYS A 176 -12.17 34.30 -7.20
C LYS A 176 -13.42 33.39 -7.32
N LYS A 177 -14.22 33.29 -6.26
CA LYS A 177 -15.41 32.40 -6.20
C LYS A 177 -16.50 32.63 -7.26
N LYS A 178 -16.52 33.80 -7.92
CA LYS A 178 -17.51 34.18 -8.96
C LYS A 178 -16.88 34.45 -10.33
N GLU A 179 -15.59 34.17 -10.50
CA GLU A 179 -14.79 34.52 -11.69
C GLU A 179 -14.69 33.32 -12.63
N THR A 180 -15.03 33.53 -13.90
CA THR A 180 -14.91 32.50 -14.94
C THR A 180 -13.45 32.27 -15.33
N THR A 181 -13.15 31.11 -15.93
CA THR A 181 -11.78 30.78 -16.40
C THR A 181 -11.22 31.83 -17.36
N ASN A 182 -12.06 32.41 -18.22
CA ASN A 182 -11.61 33.41 -19.20
C ASN A 182 -11.34 34.78 -18.57
N GLU A 183 -12.11 35.18 -17.56
CA GLU A 183 -11.83 36.40 -16.76
C GLU A 183 -10.55 36.21 -15.93
N PHE A 184 -10.37 35.03 -15.33
CA PHE A 184 -9.15 34.70 -14.59
C PHE A 184 -7.90 34.76 -15.47
N ARG A 185 -7.94 34.19 -16.68
CA ARG A 185 -6.82 34.22 -17.63
C ARG A 185 -6.46 35.63 -18.10
N LYS A 186 -7.45 36.51 -18.30
CA LYS A 186 -7.20 37.95 -18.55
C LYS A 186 -6.50 38.61 -17.38
N ARG A 187 -7.04 38.43 -16.16
CA ARG A 187 -6.43 38.96 -14.94
C ARG A 187 -5.02 38.40 -14.68
N LEU A 188 -4.74 37.16 -15.10
CA LEU A 188 -3.40 36.59 -15.03
C LEU A 188 -2.43 37.34 -15.95
N MET A 189 -2.80 37.61 -17.21
CA MET A 189 -2.00 38.43 -18.12
C MET A 189 -1.80 39.85 -17.58
N GLU A 190 -2.87 40.52 -17.15
CA GLU A 190 -2.81 41.85 -16.51
C GLU A 190 -1.89 41.88 -15.27
N THR A 191 -1.83 40.79 -14.51
CA THR A 191 -0.91 40.67 -13.35
C THR A 191 0.54 40.50 -13.81
N MET A 192 0.79 39.75 -14.89
CA MET A 192 2.14 39.59 -15.46
C MET A 192 2.64 40.87 -16.14
N ASP A 193 1.76 41.69 -16.73
CA ASP A 193 2.10 43.01 -17.28
C ASP A 193 2.57 44.00 -16.21
N GLY A 194 2.14 43.80 -14.95
CA GLY A 194 2.67 44.51 -13.78
C GLY A 194 3.98 43.95 -13.21
N GLN A 195 4.54 42.88 -13.79
CA GLN A 195 5.77 42.22 -13.34
C GLN A 195 6.92 42.40 -14.33
N GLN A 196 8.16 42.30 -13.84
CA GLN A 196 9.37 42.47 -14.64
C GLN A 196 10.39 41.37 -14.31
N LEU A 197 11.25 41.04 -15.28
CA LEU A 197 12.42 40.21 -15.07
C LEU A 197 13.40 40.93 -14.15
N THR A 198 14.05 40.21 -13.23
CA THR A 198 15.09 40.79 -12.36
C THR A 198 16.44 40.15 -12.66
N PHE A 199 17.40 40.94 -13.11
CA PHE A 199 18.76 40.51 -13.36
C PHE A 199 19.64 40.88 -12.18
N LEU A 200 20.28 39.89 -11.55
CA LEU A 200 21.11 40.04 -10.37
C LEU A 200 22.56 39.65 -10.70
N PRO A 201 23.50 40.60 -10.83
CA PRO A 201 24.92 40.27 -10.85
C PRO A 201 25.36 39.75 -9.48
N ILE A 202 26.35 38.85 -9.49
CA ILE A 202 26.95 38.24 -8.29
C ILE A 202 28.44 38.52 -8.32
N ASP A 203 28.96 39.15 -7.26
CA ASP A 203 30.40 39.31 -7.05
C ASP A 203 31.03 37.96 -6.71
N TYR A 204 32.21 37.69 -7.27
CA TYR A 204 32.88 36.41 -7.06
C TYR A 204 33.58 36.33 -5.68
N ASP A 205 33.28 35.26 -4.96
CA ASP A 205 33.91 34.83 -3.70
C ASP A 205 34.53 33.44 -3.90
N ASP A 206 35.83 33.30 -3.63
CA ASP A 206 36.60 32.06 -3.76
C ASP A 206 36.40 31.10 -2.57
N MET A 207 35.93 31.59 -1.42
CA MET A 207 35.63 30.77 -0.25
C MET A 207 34.50 29.77 -0.53
N GLU A 208 33.51 30.11 -1.36
CA GLU A 208 32.43 29.19 -1.76
C GLU A 208 32.95 27.95 -2.50
N TYR A 209 34.00 28.09 -3.31
CA TYR A 209 34.64 26.95 -3.95
C TYR A 209 35.43 26.10 -2.96
N ILE A 210 36.15 26.72 -2.03
CA ILE A 210 36.87 26.03 -0.94
C ILE A 210 35.87 25.25 -0.05
N TYR A 211 34.74 25.86 0.33
CA TYR A 211 33.66 25.21 1.06
C TYR A 211 32.94 24.12 0.27
N PHE A 212 32.99 24.13 -1.06
CA PHE A 212 32.47 23.04 -1.87
C PHE A 212 33.42 21.84 -1.85
N ILE A 213 34.72 22.05 -2.07
CA ILE A 213 35.72 20.98 -2.07
C ILE A 213 35.85 20.32 -0.69
N ASN A 214 35.94 21.10 0.39
CA ASN A 214 36.02 20.55 1.74
C ASN A 214 34.83 19.62 2.06
N THR A 215 33.61 20.00 1.67
CA THR A 215 32.43 19.13 1.89
C THR A 215 32.40 17.92 0.96
N VAL A 216 33.01 17.96 -0.23
CA VAL A 216 33.20 16.75 -1.05
C VAL A 216 34.14 15.76 -0.35
N ASP A 217 35.22 16.24 0.26
CA ASP A 217 36.16 15.41 1.01
C ASP A 217 35.50 14.85 2.30
N GLU A 218 34.74 15.65 3.06
CA GLU A 218 33.92 15.19 4.19
C GLU A 218 32.95 14.05 3.79
N ILE A 219 32.33 14.15 2.61
CA ILE A 219 31.40 13.12 2.10
C ILE A 219 32.16 11.83 1.76
N GLU A 220 33.27 11.91 1.02
CA GLU A 220 34.05 10.72 0.65
C GLU A 220 34.70 10.07 1.89
N GLU A 221 35.19 10.85 2.87
CA GLU A 221 35.67 10.33 4.17
C GLU A 221 34.55 9.63 4.95
N LYS A 222 33.35 10.25 5.05
CA LYS A 222 32.22 9.64 5.75
C LYS A 222 31.78 8.34 5.09
N ILE A 223 31.72 8.27 3.77
CA ILE A 223 31.44 7.05 3.00
C ILE A 223 32.55 6.00 3.24
N ALA A 224 33.82 6.39 3.20
CA ALA A 224 34.95 5.48 3.40
C ALA A 224 35.03 4.93 4.84
N SER A 225 34.58 5.69 5.84
CA SER A 225 34.52 5.26 7.24
C SER A 225 33.47 4.18 7.52
N GLY A 226 32.50 3.98 6.62
CA GLY A 226 31.36 3.09 6.84
C GLY A 226 30.35 3.60 7.87
N SER A 227 30.32 4.91 8.16
CA SER A 227 29.42 5.51 9.14
C SER A 227 27.95 5.36 8.75
N GLU A 228 27.15 4.79 9.66
CA GLU A 228 25.69 4.69 9.55
C GLU A 228 24.97 5.94 10.11
N GLU A 229 25.71 6.87 10.73
CA GLU A 229 25.15 8.03 11.45
C GLU A 229 24.85 9.21 10.50
N TRP A 230 23.79 9.07 9.68
CA TRP A 230 23.35 10.11 8.75
C TRP A 230 22.33 11.05 9.41
N VAL A 231 22.82 12.16 9.97
CA VAL A 231 22.00 13.17 10.66
C VAL A 231 20.90 13.72 9.76
N ARG A 232 19.68 13.85 10.30
CA ARG A 232 18.51 14.38 9.60
C ARG A 232 18.30 15.86 9.92
N ASP A 233 18.18 16.68 8.87
CA ASP A 233 17.81 18.11 8.89
C ASP A 233 18.46 18.95 10.03
N PRO A 234 19.80 18.93 10.18
CA PRO A 234 20.52 19.53 11.32
C PRO A 234 20.35 21.06 11.47
N HIS A 235 19.77 21.74 10.49
CA HIS A 235 19.59 23.19 10.45
C HIS A 235 18.13 23.63 10.25
N GLU A 236 17.17 22.69 10.20
CA GLU A 236 15.79 22.94 9.75
C GLU A 236 15.72 23.65 8.37
N GLU A 237 16.55 23.23 7.42
CA GLU A 237 16.62 23.78 6.05
C GLU A 237 16.22 22.76 4.97
N CYS A 238 16.05 21.49 5.32
CA CYS A 238 15.65 20.44 4.40
C CYS A 238 14.18 20.62 3.98
N PHE A 239 13.96 21.10 2.77
CA PHE A 239 12.64 21.24 2.16
C PHE A 239 11.78 19.98 2.33
N ALA A 240 12.38 18.81 2.07
CA ALA A 240 11.68 17.53 2.10
C ALA A 240 11.30 17.07 3.53
N CYS A 241 12.18 17.22 4.52
CA CYS A 241 11.85 16.91 5.92
C CYS A 241 10.82 17.91 6.48
N ARG A 242 10.87 19.18 6.07
CA ARG A 242 9.87 20.20 6.43
C ARG A 242 8.50 19.96 5.80
N ALA A 243 8.45 19.41 4.59
CA ALA A 243 7.21 18.97 3.95
C ALA A 243 6.57 17.80 4.71
N LEU A 244 7.37 16.78 5.05
CA LEU A 244 6.96 15.63 5.88
C LEU A 244 6.44 16.08 7.26
N ALA A 245 7.10 17.06 7.89
CA ALA A 245 6.64 17.68 9.14
C ALA A 245 5.40 18.60 8.97
N GLY A 246 4.72 18.58 7.82
CA GLY A 246 3.52 19.37 7.53
C GLY A 246 3.75 20.89 7.42
N LYS A 247 5.01 21.37 7.45
CA LYS A 247 5.33 22.80 7.49
C LYS A 247 5.16 23.47 6.12
N PHE A 248 5.54 22.82 5.02
CA PHE A 248 5.43 23.38 3.67
C PHE A 248 5.64 22.34 2.54
N GLY A 249 4.71 22.26 1.58
CA GLY A 249 4.87 21.48 0.34
C GLY A 249 4.60 19.98 0.48
N THR A 250 4.81 19.24 -0.61
CA THR A 250 4.69 17.77 -0.67
C THR A 250 6.06 17.13 -0.43
N PRO A 251 6.20 16.14 0.48
CA PRO A 251 7.45 15.40 0.64
C PRO A 251 7.72 14.45 -0.54
N PRO A 252 8.99 14.12 -0.84
CA PRO A 252 9.34 13.00 -1.72
C PRO A 252 8.72 11.69 -1.25
N ASN A 253 8.19 10.87 -2.17
CA ASN A 253 7.42 9.67 -1.81
C ASN A 253 8.22 8.64 -0.98
N TYR A 254 9.55 8.57 -1.12
CA TYR A 254 10.40 7.70 -0.28
C TYR A 254 10.65 8.27 1.13
N LEU A 255 10.40 9.56 1.35
CA LEU A 255 10.38 10.19 2.68
C LEU A 255 8.98 10.16 3.30
N ASP A 256 7.92 10.20 2.49
CA ASP A 256 6.53 10.02 2.94
C ASP A 256 6.21 8.58 3.38
N ALA A 257 7.01 7.60 2.93
CA ALA A 257 6.90 6.21 3.36
C ALA A 257 7.11 6.06 4.87
N ILE A 258 6.24 5.26 5.51
CA ILE A 258 6.25 5.00 6.96
C ILE A 258 7.66 4.58 7.40
N GLN A 259 8.16 5.20 8.46
CA GLN A 259 9.49 4.93 9.01
C GLN A 259 9.42 4.37 10.44
N ASP A 260 10.42 3.57 10.80
CA ASP A 260 10.62 3.09 12.17
C ASP A 260 11.24 4.18 13.07
N GLU A 261 11.49 3.84 14.34
CA GLU A 261 12.10 4.75 15.32
C GLU A 261 13.56 5.17 14.98
N LYS A 262 14.23 4.46 14.06
CA LYS A 262 15.57 4.79 13.53
C LYS A 262 15.50 5.59 12.23
N GLY A 263 14.32 5.70 11.62
CA GLY A 263 14.11 6.35 10.34
C GLY A 263 14.26 5.44 9.12
N GLU A 264 14.22 4.11 9.27
CA GLU A 264 14.24 3.17 8.15
C GLU A 264 12.84 2.95 7.56
N ILE A 265 12.75 2.82 6.23
CA ILE A 265 11.47 2.74 5.50
C ILE A 265 10.82 1.37 5.70
N LEU A 266 9.72 1.31 6.47
CA LEU A 266 9.01 0.09 6.84
C LEU A 266 8.17 -0.53 5.71
N MET A 267 7.74 0.25 4.71
CA MET A 267 6.95 -0.25 3.59
C MET A 267 7.51 0.15 2.23
N ALA A 268 8.50 -0.62 1.78
CA ALA A 268 8.77 -0.80 0.36
C ALA A 268 7.94 -1.97 -0.20
N LEU A 269 7.38 -1.83 -1.40
CA LEU A 269 6.77 -2.96 -2.11
C LEU A 269 7.84 -4.04 -2.41
N PRO A 270 7.49 -5.33 -2.37
CA PRO A 270 8.40 -6.39 -2.81
C PRO A 270 8.91 -6.14 -4.23
N LYS A 271 10.18 -6.47 -4.48
CA LYS A 271 10.77 -6.37 -5.82
C LYS A 271 9.91 -7.12 -6.84
N ASN A 272 9.79 -6.57 -8.05
CA ASN A 272 9.04 -7.16 -9.17
C ASN A 272 9.83 -8.32 -9.82
N GLU A 273 10.18 -9.31 -9.01
CA GLU A 273 10.90 -10.52 -9.36
C GLU A 273 9.96 -11.72 -9.09
N ARG A 274 9.88 -12.67 -10.03
CA ARG A 274 9.04 -13.86 -9.82
C ARG A 274 9.63 -14.70 -8.68
N ARG A 275 8.82 -15.00 -7.66
CA ARG A 275 9.19 -15.94 -6.60
C ARG A 275 9.46 -17.32 -7.21
N GLU A 276 10.54 -17.96 -6.78
CA GLU A 276 10.77 -19.37 -7.09
C GLU A 276 9.73 -20.24 -6.38
N GLU A 277 9.22 -21.26 -7.07
CA GLU A 277 8.36 -22.25 -6.44
C GLU A 277 9.17 -23.10 -5.44
N LYS A 278 8.68 -23.14 -4.20
CA LYS A 278 9.26 -23.95 -3.12
C LYS A 278 8.44 -25.22 -2.89
N ILE A 279 9.09 -26.29 -2.43
CA ILE A 279 8.44 -27.52 -1.97
C ILE A 279 7.77 -27.23 -0.62
N ASP A 280 6.47 -27.49 -0.49
CA ASP A 280 5.79 -27.51 0.81
C ASP A 280 5.70 -28.96 1.33
N VAL A 281 6.33 -29.21 2.47
CA VAL A 281 6.35 -30.52 3.14
C VAL A 281 5.28 -30.67 4.22
N ARG A 282 4.59 -29.58 4.59
CA ARG A 282 3.52 -29.54 5.59
C ARG A 282 2.31 -28.77 5.03
N PRO A 283 1.66 -29.26 3.95
CA PRO A 283 0.52 -28.60 3.33
C PRO A 283 -0.72 -28.62 4.23
N ASP A 284 -1.58 -27.62 4.12
CA ASP A 284 -2.89 -27.66 4.78
C ASP A 284 -3.79 -28.72 4.09
N PHE A 285 -4.49 -29.56 4.84
CA PHE A 285 -5.30 -30.64 4.26
C PHE A 285 -6.62 -30.91 4.98
N TRP A 286 -7.61 -31.41 4.23
CA TRP A 286 -8.89 -31.89 4.76
C TRP A 286 -9.04 -33.38 4.47
N ILE A 287 -9.10 -34.20 5.53
CA ILE A 287 -9.37 -35.63 5.41
C ILE A 287 -10.84 -35.95 5.77
N TYR A 288 -11.52 -36.70 4.91
CA TYR A 288 -12.86 -37.21 5.20
C TYR A 288 -12.98 -38.71 4.86
N ALA A 289 -13.82 -39.40 5.63
CA ALA A 289 -14.02 -40.85 5.58
C ALA A 289 -15.21 -41.25 6.45
N GLU A 290 -15.67 -42.49 6.34
CA GLU A 290 -16.57 -43.08 7.35
C GLU A 290 -15.94 -43.10 8.76
N SER A 291 -16.75 -43.42 9.77
CA SER A 291 -16.28 -43.62 11.16
C SER A 291 -15.38 -44.86 11.25
N TYR A 292 -14.47 -44.89 12.23
CA TYR A 292 -13.52 -45.99 12.48
C TYR A 292 -12.47 -46.27 11.38
N VAL A 293 -12.49 -45.54 10.26
CA VAL A 293 -11.43 -45.59 9.21
C VAL A 293 -10.06 -45.08 9.70
N GLY A 294 -9.96 -44.50 10.91
CA GLY A 294 -8.68 -44.12 11.52
C GLY A 294 -8.20 -42.69 11.26
N LYS A 295 -9.08 -41.79 10.77
CA LYS A 295 -8.75 -40.38 10.43
C LYS A 295 -7.94 -39.65 11.50
N SER A 296 -8.43 -39.60 12.75
CA SER A 296 -7.76 -38.88 13.84
C SER A 296 -6.44 -39.54 14.20
N THR A 297 -6.34 -40.88 14.13
CA THR A 297 -5.08 -41.63 14.31
C THR A 297 -4.06 -41.37 13.21
N PHE A 298 -4.48 -41.14 11.95
CA PHE A 298 -3.58 -40.70 10.87
C PHE A 298 -3.03 -39.29 11.17
N VAL A 299 -3.90 -38.36 11.60
CA VAL A 299 -3.53 -36.97 11.93
C VAL A 299 -2.70 -36.87 13.22
N ASP A 300 -2.80 -37.81 14.15
CA ASP A 300 -2.01 -37.86 15.39
C ASP A 300 -0.49 -37.99 15.16
N ASN A 301 -0.07 -38.44 13.97
CA ASN A 301 1.34 -38.53 13.57
C ASN A 301 1.92 -37.19 13.07
N VAL A 302 1.11 -36.13 12.99
CA VAL A 302 1.56 -34.80 12.57
C VAL A 302 2.37 -34.15 13.70
N GLU A 303 3.60 -33.75 13.40
CA GLU A 303 4.50 -33.10 14.36
C GLU A 303 3.86 -31.86 14.99
N ASN A 304 3.92 -31.78 16.33
CA ASN A 304 3.47 -30.62 17.11
C ASN A 304 2.02 -30.18 16.80
N VAL A 305 1.12 -31.14 16.56
CA VAL A 305 -0.31 -30.88 16.32
C VAL A 305 -1.09 -30.63 17.61
N LEU A 306 -2.00 -29.65 17.57
CA LEU A 306 -3.06 -29.45 18.57
C LEU A 306 -4.40 -29.90 18.00
N PHE A 307 -5.09 -30.81 18.67
CA PHE A 307 -6.48 -31.15 18.32
C PHE A 307 -7.47 -30.17 18.97
N ILE A 308 -8.39 -29.68 18.17
CA ILE A 308 -9.62 -29.00 18.59
C ILE A 308 -10.75 -30.01 18.34
N ASN A 309 -11.09 -30.80 19.36
CA ASN A 309 -12.05 -31.89 19.24
C ASN A 309 -13.46 -31.44 19.71
N THR A 310 -14.49 -31.85 18.97
CA THR A 310 -15.89 -31.43 19.21
C THR A 310 -16.83 -32.55 19.65
N ASP A 311 -16.45 -33.82 19.51
CA ASP A 311 -17.32 -34.98 19.79
C ASP A 311 -16.97 -35.77 21.06
N GLY A 312 -15.82 -35.48 21.68
CA GLY A 312 -15.31 -36.10 22.90
C GLY A 312 -14.48 -37.38 22.68
N ASN A 313 -14.22 -37.82 21.44
CA ASN A 313 -13.55 -39.09 21.15
C ASN A 313 -12.00 -38.99 21.16
N THR A 314 -11.42 -38.72 22.34
CA THR A 314 -9.98 -38.47 22.50
C THR A 314 -9.13 -39.67 22.94
N ASP A 315 -9.75 -40.81 23.27
CA ASP A 315 -9.07 -41.96 23.91
C ASP A 315 -8.03 -42.68 23.02
N ASN A 316 -7.96 -42.36 21.72
CA ASN A 316 -7.12 -43.04 20.72
C ASN A 316 -6.11 -42.10 20.02
N THR A 317 -5.88 -40.91 20.57
CA THR A 317 -4.88 -39.93 20.10
C THR A 317 -3.92 -39.57 21.22
N THR A 318 -2.68 -39.23 20.88
CA THR A 318 -1.59 -38.92 21.83
C THR A 318 -1.25 -37.43 21.88
N ALA A 319 -1.60 -36.67 20.83
CA ALA A 319 -1.40 -35.24 20.77
C ALA A 319 -2.32 -34.47 21.75
N PRO A 320 -1.93 -33.26 22.19
CA PRO A 320 -2.75 -32.42 23.06
C PRO A 320 -4.13 -32.08 22.45
N VAL A 321 -5.16 -31.97 23.30
CA VAL A 321 -6.54 -31.71 22.88
C VAL A 321 -7.18 -30.59 23.66
N VAL A 322 -7.83 -29.65 22.96
CA VAL A 322 -8.85 -28.75 23.51
C VAL A 322 -10.24 -29.31 23.15
N ALA A 323 -11.07 -29.55 24.16
CA ALA A 323 -12.42 -30.09 23.99
C ALA A 323 -13.46 -28.97 23.93
N VAL A 324 -14.03 -28.76 22.74
CA VAL A 324 -14.90 -27.63 22.39
C VAL A 324 -16.35 -28.10 22.33
N ALA A 325 -17.14 -27.83 23.38
CA ALA A 325 -18.51 -28.33 23.49
C ALA A 325 -19.42 -27.48 24.40
N ASP A 326 -20.72 -27.44 24.09
CA ASP A 326 -21.74 -26.71 24.85
C ASP A 326 -21.90 -27.22 26.29
N LYS A 327 -21.51 -26.40 27.28
CA LYS A 327 -21.53 -26.72 28.71
C LYS A 327 -22.77 -26.10 29.38
N LYS A 328 -23.60 -26.91 30.04
CA LYS A 328 -24.88 -26.47 30.65
C LYS A 328 -24.79 -26.35 32.17
N ILE A 329 -24.45 -25.15 32.65
CA ILE A 329 -24.28 -24.81 34.07
C ILE A 329 -25.64 -24.48 34.71
N LYS A 330 -25.85 -24.92 35.96
CA LYS A 330 -27.08 -24.65 36.73
C LYS A 330 -26.88 -23.53 37.74
N GLU A 331 -27.21 -22.31 37.34
CA GLU A 331 -27.30 -21.15 38.24
C GLU A 331 -28.66 -21.13 38.95
N GLY A 332 -28.78 -21.95 40.00
CA GLY A 332 -29.97 -22.04 40.85
C GLY A 332 -31.19 -22.62 40.12
N ARG A 333 -32.06 -21.73 39.59
CA ARG A 333 -33.24 -22.11 38.79
C ARG A 333 -33.06 -21.88 37.28
N ARG A 334 -31.98 -21.22 36.85
CA ARG A 334 -31.67 -21.02 35.42
C ARG A 334 -30.62 -22.02 34.98
N ILE A 335 -30.71 -22.44 33.72
CA ILE A 335 -29.63 -23.14 33.03
C ILE A 335 -28.96 -22.08 32.15
N LYS A 336 -27.66 -21.89 32.35
CA LYS A 336 -26.79 -21.07 31.51
C LYS A 336 -26.06 -22.03 30.57
N THR A 337 -26.12 -21.79 29.26
CA THR A 337 -25.26 -22.47 28.30
C THR A 337 -23.99 -21.64 28.14
N GLU A 338 -22.84 -22.29 28.23
CA GLU A 338 -21.57 -21.78 27.74
C GLU A 338 -21.31 -22.47 26.40
N HIS A 339 -21.24 -21.68 25.33
CA HIS A 339 -21.26 -22.18 23.96
C HIS A 339 -19.88 -22.66 23.53
N GLY A 340 -19.79 -23.84 22.91
CA GLY A 340 -18.52 -24.36 22.39
C GLY A 340 -17.88 -23.43 21.37
N TRP A 341 -18.66 -22.71 20.55
CA TRP A 341 -18.10 -21.73 19.62
C TRP A 341 -17.30 -20.61 20.31
N GLN A 342 -17.68 -20.18 21.51
CA GLN A 342 -16.90 -19.19 22.25
C GLN A 342 -15.55 -19.76 22.68
N GLU A 343 -15.54 -20.99 23.20
CA GLU A 343 -14.31 -21.70 23.57
C GLU A 343 -13.36 -21.92 22.37
N PHE A 344 -13.91 -22.14 21.17
CA PHE A 344 -13.12 -22.12 19.92
C PHE A 344 -12.54 -20.74 19.59
N LEU A 345 -13.34 -19.67 19.69
CA LEU A 345 -12.87 -18.29 19.46
C LEU A 345 -11.77 -17.89 20.45
N ASP A 346 -11.92 -18.29 21.71
CA ASP A 346 -10.94 -18.06 22.78
C ASP A 346 -9.66 -18.86 22.50
N THR A 347 -9.76 -20.15 22.15
CA THR A 347 -8.61 -20.98 21.72
C THR A 347 -7.84 -20.36 20.56
N VAL A 348 -8.51 -19.75 19.58
CA VAL A 348 -7.86 -19.04 18.47
C VAL A 348 -7.17 -17.75 18.95
N ALA A 349 -7.69 -17.06 19.96
CA ALA A 349 -7.04 -15.90 20.59
C ALA A 349 -5.82 -16.29 21.43
N ASP A 350 -5.87 -17.42 22.14
CA ASP A 350 -4.76 -17.94 22.94
C ASP A 350 -3.61 -18.40 22.00
N LEU A 351 -3.92 -19.14 20.93
CA LEU A 351 -2.96 -19.46 19.86
C LEU A 351 -2.33 -18.21 19.21
N THR A 352 -3.04 -17.07 19.20
CA THR A 352 -2.53 -15.79 18.70
C THR A 352 -1.57 -15.10 19.68
N SER A 353 -1.79 -15.25 21.00
CA SER A 353 -1.20 -14.39 22.02
C SER A 353 -0.22 -15.08 22.99
N GLU A 354 -0.28 -16.41 23.11
CA GLU A 354 0.66 -17.18 23.93
C GLU A 354 1.88 -17.66 23.13
N GLU A 355 3.03 -17.72 23.80
CA GLU A 355 4.23 -18.42 23.33
C GLU A 355 3.99 -19.94 23.42
N ASN A 356 3.56 -20.53 22.30
CA ASN A 356 3.26 -21.95 22.19
C ASN A 356 4.08 -22.61 21.08
N THR A 357 4.43 -23.89 21.27
CA THR A 357 5.29 -24.68 20.39
C THR A 357 4.52 -25.54 19.38
N PHE A 358 3.23 -25.25 19.16
CA PHE A 358 2.44 -25.96 18.16
C PHE A 358 2.85 -25.53 16.75
N GLU A 359 2.82 -26.46 15.80
CA GLU A 359 3.09 -26.19 14.38
C GLU A 359 1.87 -26.49 13.50
N ALA A 360 0.98 -27.38 13.96
CA ALA A 360 -0.27 -27.75 13.28
C ALA A 360 -1.49 -27.62 14.22
N VAL A 361 -2.66 -27.35 13.63
CA VAL A 361 -3.95 -27.33 14.34
C VAL A 361 -4.96 -28.18 13.55
N ALA A 362 -5.44 -29.25 14.19
CA ALA A 362 -6.41 -30.18 13.64
C ALA A 362 -7.80 -29.94 14.26
N ILE A 363 -8.78 -29.58 13.43
CA ILE A 363 -10.19 -29.51 13.85
C ILE A 363 -10.81 -30.89 13.65
N ASP A 364 -11.08 -31.60 14.74
CA ASP A 364 -11.79 -32.88 14.66
C ASP A 364 -13.31 -32.63 14.57
N LEU A 365 -13.86 -33.08 13.44
CA LEU A 365 -15.24 -32.87 12.99
C LEU A 365 -15.61 -31.39 12.81
N VAL A 366 -15.08 -30.81 11.73
CA VAL A 366 -15.36 -29.42 11.33
C VAL A 366 -16.85 -29.16 11.02
N GLU A 367 -17.63 -30.19 10.70
CA GLU A 367 -19.09 -30.10 10.59
C GLU A 367 -19.80 -29.90 11.95
N ASP A 368 -19.34 -30.56 13.01
CA ASP A 368 -19.91 -30.42 14.35
C ASP A 368 -19.49 -29.05 14.94
N LEU A 369 -18.29 -28.56 14.62
CA LEU A 369 -17.88 -27.16 14.89
C LEU A 369 -18.75 -26.13 14.15
N TYR A 370 -19.19 -26.41 12.92
CA TYR A 370 -20.09 -25.51 12.18
C TYR A 370 -21.48 -25.43 12.83
N GLU A 371 -21.98 -26.54 13.38
CA GLU A 371 -23.24 -26.53 14.15
C GLU A 371 -23.09 -25.78 15.49
N LEU A 372 -21.93 -25.82 16.16
CA LEU A 372 -21.65 -24.97 17.33
C LEU A 372 -21.65 -23.47 16.98
N CYS A 373 -21.12 -23.08 15.81
CA CYS A 373 -21.24 -21.69 15.32
C CYS A 373 -22.71 -21.30 15.10
N ARG A 374 -23.52 -22.23 14.59
CA ARG A 374 -24.95 -22.03 14.30
C ARG A 374 -25.77 -21.85 15.57
N THR A 375 -25.57 -22.69 16.60
CA THR A 375 -26.24 -22.55 17.91
C THR A 375 -25.85 -21.25 18.63
N TYR A 376 -24.57 -20.87 18.60
CA TYR A 376 -24.10 -19.60 19.16
C TYR A 376 -24.74 -18.38 18.48
N VAL A 377 -24.76 -18.34 17.14
CA VAL A 377 -25.38 -17.23 16.40
C VAL A 377 -26.89 -17.14 16.64
N PHE A 378 -27.58 -18.28 16.85
CA PHE A 378 -28.99 -18.30 17.23
C PHE A 378 -29.23 -17.67 18.61
N ASP A 379 -28.46 -18.08 19.64
CA ASP A 379 -28.60 -17.53 21.00
C ASP A 379 -28.30 -16.03 21.05
N GLN A 380 -27.26 -15.58 20.33
CA GLN A 380 -26.90 -14.16 20.19
C GLN A 380 -27.96 -13.29 19.49
N GLN A 381 -28.89 -13.90 18.72
CA GLN A 381 -29.96 -13.18 18.01
C GLN A 381 -31.37 -13.48 18.56
N GLY A 382 -31.51 -14.45 19.47
CA GLY A 382 -32.80 -14.92 19.97
C GLY A 382 -33.63 -15.66 18.90
N TRP A 383 -32.98 -16.46 18.05
CA TRP A 383 -33.63 -17.26 17.00
C TRP A 383 -33.73 -18.74 17.38
N GLU A 384 -34.73 -19.45 16.85
CA GLU A 384 -34.86 -20.91 16.91
C GLU A 384 -34.51 -21.57 15.56
N HIS A 385 -34.56 -20.82 14.45
CA HIS A 385 -34.27 -21.31 13.09
C HIS A 385 -33.63 -20.22 12.20
N GLU A 386 -32.89 -20.62 11.14
CA GLU A 386 -32.24 -19.71 10.19
C GLU A 386 -33.21 -18.82 9.38
N SER A 387 -34.52 -19.06 9.53
CA SER A 387 -35.60 -18.32 8.87
C SER A 387 -36.23 -17.22 9.74
N ASP A 388 -35.84 -17.11 11.01
CA ASP A 388 -36.38 -16.11 11.94
C ASP A 388 -35.75 -14.72 11.71
N GLY A 389 -34.51 -14.71 11.18
CA GLY A 389 -33.89 -13.51 10.62
C GLY A 389 -34.48 -13.15 9.25
N GLU A 390 -34.53 -11.84 8.93
CA GLU A 390 -35.04 -11.35 7.64
C GLU A 390 -34.41 -12.10 6.44
N TRP A 391 -35.22 -12.35 5.41
CA TRP A 391 -34.95 -13.28 4.30
C TRP A 391 -33.47 -13.42 3.89
N GLY A 392 -32.84 -14.52 4.31
CA GLY A 392 -31.46 -14.90 3.98
C GLY A 392 -30.36 -14.31 4.87
N LYS A 393 -30.67 -13.37 5.78
CA LYS A 393 -29.68 -12.78 6.69
C LYS A 393 -29.13 -13.77 7.72
N GLY A 394 -29.94 -14.70 8.24
CA GLY A 394 -29.49 -15.71 9.20
C GLY A 394 -28.36 -16.58 8.66
N TRP A 395 -28.58 -17.21 7.51
CA TRP A 395 -27.55 -17.94 6.75
C TRP A 395 -26.33 -17.09 6.41
N GLY A 396 -26.53 -15.81 6.09
CA GLY A 396 -25.44 -14.86 5.84
C GLY A 396 -24.58 -14.58 7.07
N LEU A 397 -25.20 -14.47 8.25
CA LEU A 397 -24.54 -14.18 9.52
C LEU A 397 -23.70 -15.38 9.98
N ILE A 398 -24.27 -16.58 10.04
CA ILE A 398 -23.57 -17.83 10.39
C ILE A 398 -22.35 -18.04 9.49
N LYS A 399 -22.55 -17.92 8.17
CA LYS A 399 -21.45 -18.05 7.20
C LYS A 399 -20.38 -16.97 7.36
N THR A 400 -20.75 -15.75 7.78
CA THR A 400 -19.77 -14.67 8.00
C THR A 400 -18.94 -14.92 9.25
N GLU A 401 -19.59 -15.30 10.35
CA GLU A 401 -18.95 -15.61 11.63
C GLU A 401 -17.95 -16.76 11.49
N PHE A 402 -18.41 -17.92 11.02
CA PHE A 402 -17.57 -19.11 10.85
C PHE A 402 -16.37 -18.85 9.92
N ASN A 403 -16.60 -18.23 8.77
CA ASN A 403 -15.53 -17.95 7.81
C ASN A 403 -14.52 -16.93 8.32
N ASN A 404 -14.91 -16.04 9.23
CA ASN A 404 -13.99 -15.09 9.83
C ASN A 404 -13.10 -15.76 10.88
N ALA A 405 -13.65 -16.66 11.70
CA ALA A 405 -12.86 -17.44 12.67
C ALA A 405 -11.85 -18.36 11.98
N ILE A 406 -12.27 -19.13 10.96
CA ILE A 406 -11.37 -19.99 10.17
C ILE A 406 -10.28 -19.19 9.46
N LYS A 407 -10.60 -18.00 8.92
CA LYS A 407 -9.58 -17.11 8.34
C LYS A 407 -8.58 -16.60 9.38
N ARG A 408 -9.04 -16.23 10.59
CA ARG A 408 -8.14 -15.82 11.69
C ARG A 408 -7.15 -16.93 12.00
N LEU A 409 -7.63 -18.15 12.23
CA LEU A 409 -6.80 -19.32 12.49
C LEU A 409 -5.76 -19.57 11.38
N LYS A 410 -6.15 -19.56 10.10
CA LYS A 410 -5.18 -19.71 8.99
C LYS A 410 -4.18 -18.54 8.89
N MET A 411 -4.56 -17.32 9.26
CA MET A 411 -3.65 -16.17 9.27
C MET A 411 -2.58 -16.22 10.38
N LEU A 412 -2.73 -17.09 11.39
CA LEU A 412 -1.69 -17.31 12.41
C LEU A 412 -0.49 -18.10 11.88
N GLY A 413 -0.65 -18.78 10.73
CA GLY A 413 0.43 -19.54 10.10
C GLY A 413 0.73 -20.86 10.81
N TYR A 414 -0.27 -21.57 11.32
CA TYR A 414 -0.14 -23.01 11.61
C TYR A 414 -0.44 -23.82 10.34
N GLN A 415 0.00 -25.07 10.27
CA GLN A 415 -0.57 -26.04 9.33
C GLN A 415 -2.03 -26.32 9.75
N ILE A 416 -2.98 -26.12 8.85
CA ILE A 416 -4.41 -26.29 9.15
C ILE A 416 -4.91 -27.63 8.63
N ILE A 417 -5.46 -28.42 9.54
CA ILE A 417 -6.02 -29.74 9.24
C ILE A 417 -7.50 -29.76 9.61
N TYR A 418 -8.34 -30.27 8.72
CA TYR A 418 -9.75 -30.54 8.99
C TYR A 418 -10.02 -32.04 8.92
N ILE A 419 -10.87 -32.54 9.81
CA ILE A 419 -11.37 -33.92 9.81
C ILE A 419 -12.89 -33.88 9.66
N SER A 420 -13.46 -34.77 8.83
CA SER A 420 -14.91 -34.94 8.67
C SER A 420 -15.36 -36.40 8.57
N LYS A 421 -16.60 -36.65 8.99
CA LYS A 421 -17.40 -37.81 8.58
C LYS A 421 -17.73 -37.71 7.09
N GLU A 422 -17.77 -38.84 6.41
CA GLU A 422 -18.25 -38.95 5.04
C GLU A 422 -19.79 -38.99 4.98
N LYS A 423 -20.32 -38.46 3.89
CA LYS A 423 -21.72 -38.44 3.49
C LYS A 423 -21.81 -38.98 2.07
N VAL A 424 -22.69 -39.96 1.85
CA VAL A 424 -22.91 -40.60 0.55
C VAL A 424 -24.18 -40.05 -0.09
N GLU A 425 -24.09 -39.52 -1.32
CA GLU A 425 -25.22 -39.02 -2.09
C GLU A 425 -25.46 -39.86 -3.35
N THR A 426 -26.48 -40.71 -3.33
CA THR A 426 -26.81 -41.60 -4.46
C THR A 426 -27.63 -40.86 -5.54
N THR A 427 -26.99 -40.55 -6.67
CA THR A 427 -27.64 -39.98 -7.85
C THR A 427 -28.11 -41.09 -8.80
N LYS A 428 -29.43 -41.14 -9.06
CA LYS A 428 -30.04 -42.03 -10.06
C LYS A 428 -29.96 -41.40 -11.45
N LEU A 429 -29.22 -42.02 -12.38
CA LEU A 429 -29.13 -41.58 -13.76
C LEU A 429 -30.40 -41.95 -14.55
N LYS A 430 -30.61 -41.27 -15.69
CA LYS A 430 -31.75 -41.50 -16.60
C LYS A 430 -31.85 -42.93 -17.16
N GLY A 431 -30.77 -43.73 -17.06
CA GLY A 431 -30.74 -45.15 -17.42
C GLY A 431 -31.06 -46.12 -16.28
N GLY A 432 -31.37 -45.64 -15.07
CA GLY A 432 -31.63 -46.47 -13.89
C GLY A 432 -30.39 -46.94 -13.13
N ALA A 433 -29.18 -46.63 -13.63
CA ALA A 433 -27.95 -46.81 -12.87
C ALA A 433 -27.86 -45.79 -11.71
N GLU A 434 -27.23 -46.20 -10.61
CA GLU A 434 -26.96 -45.38 -9.44
C GLU A 434 -25.46 -45.12 -9.34
N ILE A 435 -25.09 -43.85 -9.18
CA ILE A 435 -23.73 -43.44 -8.81
C ILE A 435 -23.80 -42.85 -7.41
N ASN A 436 -22.91 -43.30 -6.52
CA ASN A 436 -22.72 -42.71 -5.21
C ASN A 436 -21.65 -41.63 -5.32
N HIS A 437 -21.98 -40.41 -4.89
CA HIS A 437 -21.00 -39.34 -4.73
C HIS A 437 -20.62 -39.22 -3.25
N TYR A 438 -19.33 -39.30 -2.95
CA TYR A 438 -18.77 -39.28 -1.60
C TYR A 438 -18.27 -37.88 -1.25
N ALA A 439 -18.71 -37.30 -0.14
CA ALA A 439 -18.31 -35.95 0.28
C ALA A 439 -18.20 -35.82 1.80
N PRO A 440 -17.49 -34.79 2.32
CA PRO A 440 -17.57 -34.42 3.72
C PRO A 440 -19.02 -34.11 4.16
N ASN A 441 -19.37 -34.40 5.41
CA ASN A 441 -20.71 -34.19 5.96
C ASN A 441 -21.04 -32.72 6.30
N ILE A 442 -20.83 -31.80 5.35
CA ILE A 442 -21.13 -30.38 5.47
C ILE A 442 -21.75 -29.86 4.17
N ASN A 443 -22.46 -28.72 4.20
CA ASN A 443 -23.14 -28.18 3.02
C ASN A 443 -22.13 -27.67 1.95
N ASP A 444 -22.46 -27.82 0.66
CA ASP A 444 -21.56 -27.55 -0.47
C ASP A 444 -20.96 -26.13 -0.44
N LYS A 445 -21.75 -25.13 -0.02
CA LYS A 445 -21.32 -23.72 0.04
C LYS A 445 -20.29 -23.46 1.13
N GLN A 446 -20.17 -24.37 2.09
CA GLN A 446 -19.21 -24.35 3.17
C GLN A 446 -18.05 -25.32 2.89
N ALA A 447 -18.31 -26.47 2.28
CA ALA A 447 -17.28 -27.37 1.75
C ALA A 447 -16.38 -26.66 0.73
N ASN A 448 -16.96 -25.95 -0.24
CA ASN A 448 -16.21 -25.14 -1.22
C ASN A 448 -15.50 -23.91 -0.61
N PHE A 449 -15.78 -23.55 0.65
CA PHE A 449 -14.98 -22.56 1.37
C PHE A 449 -13.79 -23.24 2.06
N LEU A 450 -14.03 -24.34 2.78
CA LEU A 450 -13.00 -25.10 3.48
C LEU A 450 -11.96 -25.71 2.52
N SER A 451 -12.38 -26.30 1.39
CA SER A 451 -11.46 -26.77 0.35
C SER A 451 -10.67 -25.64 -0.33
N GLY A 452 -11.17 -24.40 -0.25
CA GLY A 452 -10.44 -23.20 -0.65
C GLY A 452 -9.37 -22.78 0.36
N THR A 453 -9.55 -23.07 1.65
CA THR A 453 -8.57 -22.73 2.70
C THR A 453 -7.45 -23.76 2.85
N VAL A 454 -7.65 -25.03 2.49
CA VAL A 454 -6.60 -26.07 2.44
C VAL A 454 -5.93 -26.17 1.06
N ASP A 455 -4.81 -26.89 0.98
CA ASP A 455 -4.08 -27.16 -0.26
C ASP A 455 -4.45 -28.51 -0.90
N MET A 456 -5.06 -29.43 -0.13
CA MET A 456 -5.74 -30.62 -0.65
C MET A 456 -6.95 -31.05 0.19
N THR A 457 -7.91 -31.69 -0.47
CA THR A 457 -9.03 -32.40 0.17
C THR A 457 -8.99 -33.85 -0.29
N ILE A 458 -8.75 -34.76 0.65
CA ILE A 458 -8.40 -36.17 0.46
C ILE A 458 -9.41 -37.08 1.15
N ARG A 459 -9.67 -38.25 0.57
CA ARG A 459 -10.65 -39.23 1.04
C ARG A 459 -9.93 -40.45 1.59
N ALA A 460 -10.41 -41.03 2.70
CA ALA A 460 -9.98 -42.36 3.14
C ALA A 460 -11.15 -43.33 3.22
N TYR A 461 -10.89 -44.63 3.03
CA TYR A 461 -11.87 -45.72 3.18
C TYR A 461 -11.17 -47.03 3.57
N ILE A 462 -11.96 -48.05 3.92
CA ILE A 462 -11.49 -49.43 4.06
C ILE A 462 -11.86 -50.17 2.76
N ASN A 463 -10.90 -50.88 2.16
CA ASN A 463 -11.08 -51.55 0.87
C ASN A 463 -11.81 -52.91 1.02
N ALA A 464 -11.87 -53.71 -0.05
CA ALA A 464 -12.55 -55.01 -0.03
C ALA A 464 -11.74 -56.16 0.62
N ASP A 465 -10.48 -55.90 0.96
CA ASP A 465 -9.51 -56.82 1.57
C ASP A 465 -9.19 -56.44 3.04
N ASP A 466 -9.99 -55.52 3.62
CA ASP A 466 -9.89 -54.91 4.96
C ASP A 466 -8.68 -53.95 5.17
N ASP A 467 -7.96 -53.53 4.12
CA ASP A 467 -6.90 -52.51 4.24
C ASP A 467 -7.48 -51.08 4.29
N HIS A 468 -6.82 -50.19 5.04
CA HIS A 468 -7.16 -48.77 5.11
C HIS A 468 -6.42 -47.99 4.02
N VAL A 469 -7.14 -47.32 3.13
CA VAL A 469 -6.62 -46.66 1.91
C VAL A 469 -6.89 -45.15 1.96
N LEU A 470 -5.94 -44.36 1.45
CA LEU A 470 -6.01 -42.90 1.28
C LEU A 470 -5.92 -42.52 -0.21
N VAL A 471 -6.89 -41.73 -0.68
CA VAL A 471 -6.99 -41.23 -2.05
C VAL A 471 -6.34 -39.85 -2.16
N LEU A 472 -5.33 -39.72 -3.02
CA LEU A 472 -4.48 -38.53 -3.16
C LEU A 472 -4.92 -37.61 -4.33
N ASN A 473 -5.38 -38.19 -5.43
CA ASN A 473 -5.86 -37.48 -6.61
C ASN A 473 -7.41 -37.47 -6.68
N SER A 474 -7.99 -36.48 -7.37
CA SER A 474 -9.46 -36.34 -7.45
C SER A 474 -10.10 -37.40 -8.35
N ASP A 475 -10.91 -38.30 -7.79
CA ASP A 475 -11.84 -39.12 -8.57
C ASP A 475 -13.21 -38.44 -8.76
N LYS A 476 -13.89 -38.76 -9.85
CA LYS A 476 -15.17 -38.18 -10.31
C LYS A 476 -16.32 -38.39 -9.35
N ASP A 477 -16.29 -39.49 -8.60
CA ASP A 477 -17.33 -39.86 -7.66
C ASP A 477 -17.02 -39.35 -6.24
N SER A 478 -16.01 -38.48 -6.08
CA SER A 478 -15.54 -37.92 -4.80
C SER A 478 -15.46 -36.38 -4.79
N PHE A 479 -15.86 -35.75 -3.69
CA PHE A 479 -15.56 -34.34 -3.44
C PHE A 479 -14.12 -34.22 -2.96
N GLY A 480 -13.20 -33.81 -3.84
CA GLY A 480 -11.80 -33.71 -3.47
C GLY A 480 -10.92 -33.16 -4.57
N GLY A 481 -9.62 -33.11 -4.27
CA GLY A 481 -8.59 -32.61 -5.17
C GLY A 481 -7.44 -31.97 -4.43
N SER A 482 -6.29 -31.94 -5.11
CA SER A 482 -5.02 -31.47 -4.58
C SER A 482 -4.43 -30.39 -5.49
N ARG A 483 -3.75 -29.40 -4.90
CA ARG A 483 -2.89 -28.44 -5.64
C ARG A 483 -1.54 -29.06 -6.03
N ILE A 484 -1.26 -30.28 -5.56
CA ILE A 484 -0.07 -31.09 -5.82
C ILE A 484 -0.48 -32.29 -6.67
N GLU A 485 0.06 -32.41 -7.87
CA GLU A 485 -0.17 -33.54 -8.78
C GLU A 485 0.59 -34.79 -8.27
N PHE A 486 -0.11 -35.72 -7.63
CA PHE A 486 0.49 -36.97 -7.16
C PHE A 486 0.66 -37.98 -8.32
N LYS A 487 1.71 -38.82 -8.22
CA LYS A 487 2.05 -39.83 -9.24
C LYS A 487 1.30 -41.16 -9.08
N THR A 488 0.61 -41.31 -7.95
CA THR A 488 -0.14 -42.49 -7.52
C THR A 488 -1.47 -41.97 -6.98
N ASP A 489 -2.57 -42.59 -7.38
CA ASP A 489 -3.92 -42.10 -7.05
C ASP A 489 -4.37 -42.53 -5.65
N GLU A 490 -3.90 -43.70 -5.18
CA GLU A 490 -4.19 -44.32 -3.89
C GLU A 490 -2.89 -44.78 -3.20
N ILE A 491 -2.83 -44.68 -1.87
CA ILE A 491 -1.79 -45.27 -1.00
C ILE A 491 -2.43 -45.88 0.26
N ASP A 492 -1.65 -46.62 1.06
CA ASP A 492 -2.10 -47.03 2.40
C ASP A 492 -2.33 -45.79 3.28
N LEU A 493 -3.23 -45.88 4.28
CA LEU A 493 -3.49 -44.80 5.24
C LEU A 493 -2.36 -44.69 6.29
N ASP A 494 -1.16 -44.36 5.81
CA ASP A 494 0.09 -44.26 6.56
C ASP A 494 0.74 -42.88 6.34
N TYR A 495 1.19 -42.25 7.42
CA TYR A 495 1.68 -40.87 7.37
C TYR A 495 3.07 -40.76 6.72
N ASP A 496 3.97 -41.72 6.96
CA ASP A 496 5.29 -41.76 6.34
C ASP A 496 5.19 -41.99 4.82
N GLN A 497 4.27 -42.85 4.38
CA GLN A 497 3.95 -43.03 2.96
C GLN A 497 3.42 -41.73 2.32
N PHE A 498 2.49 -41.04 3.00
CA PHE A 498 1.93 -39.76 2.55
C PHE A 498 3.02 -38.69 2.38
N VAL A 499 3.87 -38.48 3.38
CA VAL A 499 5.03 -37.57 3.30
C VAL A 499 5.99 -37.98 2.18
N SER A 500 6.23 -39.28 2.00
CA SER A 500 7.07 -39.80 0.92
C SER A 500 6.52 -39.48 -0.48
N GLU A 501 5.20 -39.56 -0.70
CA GLU A 501 4.56 -39.16 -1.96
C GLU A 501 4.49 -37.65 -2.15
N LEU A 502 4.29 -36.85 -1.09
CA LEU A 502 4.41 -35.39 -1.14
C LEU A 502 5.78 -34.96 -1.69
N GLU A 503 6.87 -35.54 -1.18
CA GLU A 503 8.20 -35.30 -1.75
C GLU A 503 8.32 -35.75 -3.21
N LYS A 504 7.80 -36.96 -3.54
CA LYS A 504 7.92 -37.53 -4.90
C LYS A 504 7.16 -36.71 -5.92
N ALA A 505 6.02 -36.12 -5.56
CA ALA A 505 5.26 -35.19 -6.40
C ALA A 505 6.04 -33.88 -6.66
N GLN A 506 6.73 -33.36 -5.64
CA GLN A 506 7.36 -32.02 -5.70
C GLN A 506 8.85 -32.01 -6.09
N LYS A 507 9.48 -33.19 -6.25
CA LYS A 507 10.89 -33.35 -6.66
C LYS A 507 11.20 -32.63 -7.99
N GLY A 508 12.05 -31.62 -7.90
CA GLY A 508 12.45 -30.72 -8.99
C GLY A 508 12.39 -29.23 -8.61
N LYS A 509 11.60 -28.90 -7.58
CA LYS A 509 11.52 -27.56 -6.97
C LYS A 509 12.57 -27.42 -5.85
N LYS A 510 12.82 -26.21 -5.33
CA LYS A 510 13.74 -26.01 -4.18
C LYS A 510 12.99 -26.22 -2.86
N THR A 511 13.65 -26.73 -1.82
CA THR A 511 13.04 -26.91 -0.50
C THR A 511 12.64 -25.58 0.15
N TYR A 512 11.45 -25.55 0.76
CA TYR A 512 11.11 -24.58 1.79
C TYR A 512 11.88 -24.96 3.07
N LYS A 513 12.48 -23.98 3.75
CA LYS A 513 12.59 -24.04 5.20
C LYS A 513 11.31 -23.42 5.73
N ASP A 514 10.61 -24.12 6.62
CA ASP A 514 9.39 -23.55 7.17
C ASP A 514 9.69 -22.28 7.96
N SER A 515 8.79 -21.31 7.85
CA SER A 515 8.82 -20.04 8.58
C SER A 515 7.47 -19.75 9.26
N ARG A 516 6.61 -20.76 9.36
CA ARG A 516 5.59 -20.89 10.41
C ARG A 516 6.29 -21.01 11.77
N LYS A 517 5.60 -20.65 12.87
CA LYS A 517 6.18 -20.42 14.22
C LYS A 517 7.35 -21.36 14.56
N THR A 518 8.58 -20.90 14.34
CA THR A 518 9.77 -21.59 14.84
C THR A 518 9.79 -21.46 16.37
N PRO A 519 10.03 -22.54 17.13
CA PRO A 519 10.31 -22.43 18.55
C PRO A 519 11.44 -21.42 18.82
N VAL A 520 11.43 -20.78 19.99
CA VAL A 520 12.55 -19.98 20.46
C VAL A 520 13.65 -20.96 20.89
N ASP A 521 14.74 -21.03 20.13
CA ASP A 521 15.89 -21.87 20.48
C ASP A 521 16.46 -21.48 21.86
N GLU A 522 16.71 -22.47 22.72
CA GLU A 522 17.56 -22.28 23.90
C GLU A 522 19.03 -22.14 23.45
N ASP A 523 19.80 -21.31 24.16
CA ASP A 523 21.26 -21.21 23.95
C ASP A 523 21.91 -22.60 24.13
N ASP A 524 22.65 -23.06 23.11
CA ASP A 524 23.80 -23.93 23.37
C ASP A 524 25.00 -23.56 22.49
N THR A 525 26.16 -23.48 23.12
CA THR A 525 27.42 -23.05 22.51
C THR A 525 28.36 -24.25 22.39
N ASP A 526 28.89 -24.51 21.19
CA ASP A 526 30.29 -24.94 21.14
C ASP A 526 31.02 -24.64 19.82
N THR A 527 32.34 -24.85 19.82
CA THR A 527 33.31 -24.33 18.85
C THR A 527 34.19 -25.41 18.19
N GLU A 528 35.16 -24.96 17.37
CA GLU A 528 36.25 -25.73 16.71
C GLU A 528 35.86 -26.42 15.36
N GLU A 529 36.36 -25.98 14.19
CA GLU A 529 37.72 -26.14 13.57
C GLU A 529 37.89 -27.49 12.82
N VAL A 530 38.65 -27.68 11.72
CA VAL A 530 39.38 -26.84 10.72
C VAL A 530 39.68 -27.72 9.47
N ALA A 531 40.10 -27.10 8.33
CA ALA A 531 40.82 -27.64 7.13
C ALA A 531 40.13 -27.22 5.79
N GLU A 532 40.74 -26.41 4.91
CA GLU A 532 41.86 -26.69 3.96
C GLU A 532 41.45 -27.58 2.76
N GLU A 533 41.82 -27.29 1.50
CA GLU A 533 42.42 -26.09 0.88
C GLU A 533 41.99 -25.98 -0.62
N LYS A 534 42.45 -24.96 -1.37
CA LYS A 534 42.17 -24.77 -2.81
C LYS A 534 43.29 -25.38 -3.67
N PRO A 535 43.06 -25.60 -4.98
CA PRO A 535 43.68 -24.65 -5.91
C PRO A 535 42.85 -24.32 -7.17
N LYS A 536 43.10 -23.12 -7.72
CA LYS A 536 42.55 -22.63 -9.01
C LYS A 536 43.30 -23.23 -10.19
N ARG A 537 42.65 -23.38 -11.36
CA ARG A 537 43.34 -23.33 -12.67
C ARG A 537 42.46 -22.77 -13.79
N SER A 538 43.02 -21.82 -14.54
CA SER A 538 42.36 -21.11 -15.64
C SER A 538 42.88 -21.57 -17.01
N ARG A 539 42.06 -21.45 -18.08
CA ARG A 539 42.56 -21.42 -19.47
C ARG A 539 41.59 -20.79 -20.48
N THR A 540 41.88 -19.52 -20.78
CA THR A 540 41.89 -18.82 -22.08
C THR A 540 40.90 -19.17 -23.21
N ARG A 541 40.22 -18.09 -23.69
CA ARG A 541 39.53 -17.91 -24.99
C ARG A 541 40.11 -18.69 -26.19
N LYS A 542 39.22 -19.14 -27.09
CA LYS A 542 39.31 -18.78 -28.53
C LYS A 542 37.95 -18.82 -29.24
N SER A 543 37.84 -18.05 -30.32
CA SER A 543 36.64 -17.80 -31.13
C SER A 543 36.52 -18.68 -32.37
N LYS A 544 35.30 -18.83 -32.90
CA LYS A 544 35.00 -18.72 -34.34
C LYS A 544 33.49 -18.62 -34.63
N ALA A 545 33.11 -17.71 -35.53
CA ALA A 545 31.91 -17.81 -36.35
C ALA A 545 32.26 -18.57 -37.66
N PRO A 546 31.26 -18.83 -38.53
CA PRO A 546 31.29 -18.10 -39.80
C PRO A 546 29.93 -17.61 -40.34
N GLU A 547 30.03 -16.49 -41.05
CA GLU A 547 29.29 -16.00 -42.23
C GLU A 547 28.90 -17.09 -43.27
N ASP A 548 28.01 -16.89 -44.27
CA ASP A 548 26.98 -15.87 -44.61
C ASP A 548 26.30 -16.30 -45.95
N LEU A 549 25.54 -15.42 -46.64
CA LEU A 549 24.92 -15.46 -47.98
C LEU A 549 23.46 -15.96 -48.03
N SER A 550 22.53 -15.32 -48.75
CA SER A 550 22.53 -14.03 -49.47
C SER A 550 21.12 -13.66 -49.96
N ASP A 551 20.78 -12.35 -50.05
CA ASP A 551 20.12 -11.61 -51.16
C ASP A 551 18.88 -12.22 -51.92
N VAL A 552 17.85 -11.48 -52.36
CA VAL A 552 17.71 -10.02 -52.61
C VAL A 552 16.24 -9.56 -52.82
N GLU A 553 16.04 -8.22 -52.79
CA GLU A 553 14.95 -7.38 -53.37
C GLU A 553 13.51 -7.32 -52.81
N MET A 554 12.91 -6.15 -53.03
CA MET A 554 11.56 -5.71 -52.63
C MET A 554 10.61 -5.64 -53.84
N ALA A 555 9.30 -5.63 -53.58
CA ALA A 555 8.31 -4.95 -54.44
C ALA A 555 7.03 -4.59 -53.66
N GLU A 556 6.45 -3.44 -53.99
CA GLU A 556 5.03 -3.08 -53.74
C GLU A 556 4.16 -3.79 -54.82
N ASP A 557 2.82 -3.86 -54.82
CA ASP A 557 1.82 -2.78 -54.66
C ASP A 557 0.37 -3.37 -54.56
N VAL A 558 -0.65 -2.52 -54.58
CA VAL A 558 -2.09 -2.72 -54.29
C VAL A 558 -2.94 -3.23 -55.48
N SER A 559 -3.99 -4.01 -55.24
CA SER A 559 -5.32 -3.91 -55.91
C SER A 559 -6.39 -4.86 -55.34
N GLU A 560 -7.67 -4.51 -55.57
CA GLU A 560 -8.88 -5.23 -55.14
C GLU A 560 -9.65 -5.81 -56.35
N GLU A 561 -10.49 -6.83 -56.11
CA GLU A 561 -11.90 -7.00 -56.58
C GLU A 561 -12.34 -8.47 -56.32
N ILE A 562 -13.23 -8.75 -55.36
CA ILE A 562 -14.71 -8.71 -55.39
C ILE A 562 -15.36 -9.90 -56.14
N GLU A 563 -16.12 -10.70 -55.40
CA GLU A 563 -17.35 -11.36 -55.88
C GLU A 563 -18.37 -11.46 -54.72
N GLU A 564 -19.64 -11.19 -54.97
CA GLU A 564 -20.75 -11.36 -54.02
C GLU A 564 -21.37 -12.77 -54.17
N GLU A 565 -22.01 -13.40 -53.19
CA GLU A 565 -23.39 -13.07 -52.76
C GLU A 565 -23.76 -13.60 -51.35
N LYS A 566 -24.97 -13.27 -50.87
CA LYS A 566 -25.45 -13.51 -49.49
C LYS A 566 -26.64 -14.50 -49.50
N PRO A 567 -26.94 -15.21 -48.38
CA PRO A 567 -28.04 -14.70 -47.55
C PRO A 567 -27.89 -14.93 -46.03
N LYS A 568 -28.57 -14.09 -45.23
CA LYS A 568 -28.57 -14.10 -43.75
C LYS A 568 -29.70 -14.95 -43.14
N ARG A 569 -29.44 -15.63 -42.01
CA ARG A 569 -30.40 -15.93 -40.90
C ARG A 569 -29.63 -16.42 -39.66
N LYS A 570 -29.99 -16.08 -38.41
CA LYS A 570 -30.69 -14.89 -37.86
C LYS A 570 -30.40 -14.85 -36.34
N ARG A 571 -29.91 -13.73 -35.78
CA ARG A 571 -30.04 -13.48 -34.33
C ARG A 571 -31.53 -13.25 -33.99
N ARG A 572 -31.92 -13.50 -32.73
CA ARG A 572 -33.32 -13.42 -32.29
C ARG A 572 -33.48 -12.63 -30.97
N THR A 573 -33.20 -11.33 -31.02
CA THR A 573 -33.92 -10.35 -30.19
C THR A 573 -35.38 -10.26 -30.69
N LYS A 574 -36.29 -9.77 -29.83
CA LYS A 574 -37.71 -9.62 -30.15
C LYS A 574 -38.15 -8.19 -29.82
N GLU A 575 -38.53 -7.46 -30.86
CA GLU A 575 -39.30 -6.21 -30.80
C GLU A 575 -40.63 -6.41 -31.54
N SER A 576 -41.63 -5.63 -31.15
CA SER A 576 -42.94 -5.46 -31.79
C SER A 576 -43.71 -4.44 -30.93
N GLU A 577 -44.19 -3.29 -31.40
CA GLU A 577 -44.07 -2.61 -32.71
C GLU A 577 -44.30 -1.10 -32.44
N GLU A 578 -43.81 -0.22 -33.32
CA GLU A 578 -44.28 1.19 -33.40
C GLU A 578 -45.19 1.34 -34.62
N GLU A 579 -46.31 2.05 -34.48
CA GLU A 579 -47.09 2.59 -35.61
C GLU A 579 -47.40 4.08 -35.40
N ILE A 580 -47.86 4.73 -36.47
CA ILE A 580 -47.58 6.15 -36.73
C ILE A 580 -48.77 7.08 -36.45
N ASP A 581 -48.43 8.31 -36.05
CA ASP A 581 -49.29 9.45 -35.72
C ASP A 581 -50.26 9.88 -36.86
N THR A 582 -51.48 10.31 -36.51
CA THR A 582 -52.40 11.09 -37.39
C THR A 582 -53.56 11.74 -36.60
N GLU A 583 -53.95 12.94 -37.02
CA GLU A 583 -54.89 13.83 -36.31
C GLU A 583 -56.38 13.56 -36.62
N THR A 584 -57.27 13.63 -35.61
CA THR A 584 -58.55 14.41 -35.68
C THR A 584 -59.20 14.63 -34.29
N GLU A 585 -60.26 15.45 -34.26
CA GLU A 585 -60.87 16.10 -33.07
C GLU A 585 -61.95 15.27 -32.34
N GLU A 586 -62.11 15.46 -31.02
CA GLU A 586 -63.33 16.01 -30.36
C GLU A 586 -63.18 16.07 -28.80
N GLU A 587 -63.75 17.11 -28.17
CA GLU A 587 -63.93 17.26 -26.70
C GLU A 587 -65.37 16.83 -26.27
N PRO A 588 -65.84 16.93 -25.00
CA PRO A 588 -65.20 17.26 -23.72
C PRO A 588 -65.53 16.27 -22.55
N ASP A 589 -64.95 16.49 -21.35
CA ASP A 589 -65.75 16.87 -20.15
C ASP A 589 -64.86 17.41 -18.99
N GLU A 590 -65.46 18.03 -17.96
CA GLU A 590 -64.78 18.76 -16.87
C GLU A 590 -64.31 17.91 -15.66
N GLU A 591 -63.14 18.23 -15.07
CA GLU A 591 -63.06 18.77 -13.68
C GLU A 591 -61.62 19.24 -13.28
N LYS A 592 -61.47 19.77 -12.05
CA LYS A 592 -60.40 20.69 -11.59
C LYS A 592 -59.67 20.12 -10.33
N PRO A 593 -58.57 20.73 -9.80
CA PRO A 593 -57.46 21.48 -10.42
C PRO A 593 -56.05 21.08 -9.88
N ALA A 594 -54.99 21.63 -10.47
CA ALA A 594 -53.62 21.46 -9.98
C ALA A 594 -53.29 22.25 -8.68
N ARG A 595 -52.52 21.66 -7.75
CA ARG A 595 -51.98 22.34 -6.56
C ARG A 595 -50.59 22.95 -6.79
N LYS A 596 -50.54 24.24 -7.17
CA LYS A 596 -49.30 25.04 -7.06
C LYS A 596 -49.06 25.44 -5.59
N ARG A 597 -47.85 25.21 -5.08
CA ARG A 597 -47.46 25.52 -3.68
C ARG A 597 -46.86 26.93 -3.58
N ARG A 598 -47.61 27.91 -3.06
CA ARG A 598 -47.05 29.10 -2.39
C ARG A 598 -48.11 29.89 -1.62
N THR A 599 -47.89 30.07 -0.32
CA THR A 599 -48.31 31.24 0.46
C THR A 599 -47.11 31.71 1.28
N ARG A 600 -46.99 33.03 1.45
CA ARG A 600 -45.90 33.78 2.09
C ARG A 600 -46.48 35.13 2.49
N LYS A 601 -46.26 35.61 3.73
CA LYS A 601 -46.44 37.00 4.22
C LYS A 601 -46.30 37.03 5.77
N THR A 602 -45.97 38.11 6.49
CA THR A 602 -45.18 39.37 6.32
C THR A 602 -45.12 40.08 7.69
N ALA A 603 -44.21 41.01 7.99
CA ALA A 603 -42.99 41.44 7.27
C ALA A 603 -41.80 41.45 8.28
N ASP A 604 -40.97 42.46 8.59
CA ASP A 604 -40.81 43.88 8.23
C ASP A 604 -39.31 44.28 8.38
N GLU A 605 -38.86 45.28 7.61
CA GLU A 605 -37.62 46.06 7.83
C GLU A 605 -38.01 47.54 7.92
N PRO A 606 -37.33 48.32 8.77
CA PRO A 606 -36.63 49.51 8.28
C PRO A 606 -35.20 49.60 8.91
N THR A 607 -34.14 49.67 8.10
CA THR A 607 -33.47 50.85 7.50
C THR A 607 -32.33 51.40 8.36
N GLU A 608 -31.28 51.90 7.67
CA GLU A 608 -30.30 52.90 8.15
C GLU A 608 -29.37 52.47 9.33
N ASP A 609 -28.07 52.81 9.37
CA ASP A 609 -27.25 53.60 8.45
C ASP A 609 -25.73 53.27 8.53
N GLU A 610 -24.98 53.82 7.57
CA GLU A 610 -23.60 54.37 7.60
C GLU A 610 -22.44 53.72 8.42
N GLU A 611 -21.30 53.50 7.71
CA GLU A 611 -19.91 53.89 8.09
C GLU A 611 -19.27 53.28 9.38
N GLU A 612 -17.96 53.36 9.69
CA GLU A 612 -16.71 53.59 8.92
C GLU A 612 -15.58 52.75 9.61
N SER A 613 -14.31 52.94 9.21
CA SER A 613 -13.05 52.65 9.97
C SER A 613 -12.82 51.27 10.61
N ASP A 614 -11.78 50.51 10.29
CA ASP A 614 -10.31 50.75 10.37
C ASP A 614 -9.66 50.28 11.69
N ASP A 615 -8.40 49.90 11.52
CA ASP A 615 -7.40 49.28 12.41
C ASP A 615 -7.18 49.82 13.86
N ALA A 616 -6.35 49.04 14.57
CA ALA A 616 -5.41 49.43 15.65
C ALA A 616 -5.84 49.31 17.14
N GLU A 617 -5.12 48.43 17.87
CA GLU A 617 -4.21 48.73 19.02
C GLU A 617 -4.62 49.93 19.93
N ASP A 618 -4.65 49.89 21.27
CA ASP A 618 -3.74 49.24 22.23
C ASP A 618 -4.20 49.52 23.70
N THR A 619 -3.51 48.98 24.72
CA THR A 619 -3.50 49.38 26.17
C THR A 619 -4.83 49.33 26.96
N ASP A 620 -5.01 48.53 28.03
CA ASP A 620 -4.34 48.39 29.35
C ASP A 620 -4.98 49.23 30.48
N GLU A 621 -5.47 48.56 31.54
CA GLU A 621 -5.15 48.85 32.96
C GLU A 621 -5.79 47.80 33.93
N GLU A 622 -4.95 47.19 34.79
CA GLU A 622 -5.19 46.50 36.10
C GLU A 622 -6.34 45.44 36.24
N VAL A 623 -6.24 44.34 37.01
CA VAL A 623 -5.75 44.10 38.40
C VAL A 623 -5.26 42.62 38.57
N GLU A 624 -4.59 42.32 39.68
CA GLU A 624 -3.74 41.14 39.99
C GLU A 624 -4.37 39.72 40.12
N GLU A 625 -3.52 38.73 39.79
CA GLU A 625 -3.35 37.33 40.29
C GLU A 625 -4.51 36.38 40.69
N LYS A 626 -4.63 35.27 39.93
CA LYS A 626 -4.56 33.81 40.29
C LYS A 626 -5.02 33.28 41.69
N PRO A 627 -5.45 31.98 41.84
CA PRO A 627 -5.18 30.84 40.95
C PRO A 627 -6.38 29.89 40.65
N GLU A 628 -6.15 28.91 39.77
CA GLU A 628 -7.06 27.76 39.53
C GLU A 628 -7.08 26.73 40.68
N ARG A 629 -8.18 25.96 40.82
CA ARG A 629 -8.15 24.64 41.47
C ARG A 629 -9.23 23.66 41.02
N ALA A 630 -8.91 22.37 41.11
CA ALA A 630 -9.57 21.28 40.37
C ALA A 630 -10.89 20.72 40.96
N ARG A 631 -11.68 20.13 40.04
CA ARG A 631 -12.57 18.95 40.17
C ARG A 631 -13.34 18.72 41.49
N ARG A 632 -14.69 18.62 41.39
CA ARG A 632 -15.43 17.51 42.05
C ARG A 632 -16.75 17.15 41.37
N SER A 633 -17.26 15.97 41.71
CA SER A 633 -18.40 15.27 41.09
C SER A 633 -19.78 15.81 41.49
N ARG A 634 -20.80 15.49 40.68
CA ARG A 634 -22.23 15.62 41.04
C ARG A 634 -22.82 14.25 41.39
N LYS A 635 -23.91 14.24 42.16
CA LYS A 635 -24.43 13.08 42.91
C LYS A 635 -25.75 12.54 42.36
N THR A 636 -26.04 11.28 42.66
CA THR A 636 -27.29 10.53 42.40
C THR A 636 -28.49 10.94 43.27
N SER A 637 -29.70 10.62 42.79
CA SER A 637 -30.95 10.40 43.53
C SER A 637 -31.02 8.90 43.94
N GLN A 638 -31.35 8.54 45.18
CA GLN A 638 -32.70 8.28 45.75
C GLN A 638 -33.47 7.16 45.00
N GLU A 639 -34.08 6.17 45.65
CA GLU A 639 -34.60 6.09 47.04
C GLU A 639 -34.16 4.83 47.85
N GLU A 640 -34.49 4.83 49.15
CA GLU A 640 -34.40 3.75 50.18
C GLU A 640 -35.86 3.41 50.64
N PRO A 641 -36.16 2.51 51.62
CA PRO A 641 -35.33 1.57 52.41
C PRO A 641 -35.87 0.11 52.44
N GLU A 642 -35.18 -0.79 53.16
CA GLU A 642 -35.74 -1.53 54.32
C GLU A 642 -34.63 -2.37 55.02
N ASP A 643 -34.33 -2.02 56.28
CA ASP A 643 -34.05 -2.79 57.52
C ASP A 643 -33.71 -4.31 57.43
N GLU A 644 -32.92 -4.93 58.31
CA GLU A 644 -32.04 -4.52 59.44
C GLU A 644 -31.15 -5.74 59.80
N GLU A 645 -29.89 -5.57 60.22
CA GLU A 645 -29.25 -6.34 61.31
C GLU A 645 -27.83 -5.83 61.64
N GLU A 646 -27.66 -5.31 62.86
CA GLU A 646 -26.38 -5.05 63.52
C GLU A 646 -25.83 -6.38 64.15
N GLU A 647 -24.64 -6.54 64.74
CA GLU A 647 -23.88 -5.60 65.58
C GLU A 647 -22.35 -5.85 65.59
N VAL A 648 -21.62 -4.76 65.37
CA VAL A 648 -20.42 -4.27 66.09
C VAL A 648 -19.47 -5.28 66.77
N THR A 649 -18.17 -5.13 66.49
CA THR A 649 -17.09 -5.69 67.32
C THR A 649 -16.48 -4.66 68.28
N THR A 650 -15.95 -5.17 69.42
CA THR A 650 -15.10 -4.49 70.42
C THR A 650 -15.83 -3.62 71.47
N THR A 651 -15.58 -3.79 72.78
CA THR A 651 -14.34 -3.28 73.39
C THR A 651 -14.04 -3.77 74.84
N ARG A 652 -12.76 -3.61 75.23
CA ARG A 652 -12.21 -3.31 76.59
C ARG A 652 -12.05 -4.39 77.69
N ARG A 653 -10.76 -4.58 78.01
CA ARG A 653 -10.11 -4.56 79.36
C ARG A 653 -10.26 -5.77 80.33
N ARG A 654 -9.12 -6.47 80.48
CA ARG A 654 -8.35 -6.65 81.74
C ARG A 654 -9.15 -6.68 83.09
N ARG A 655 -9.31 -7.86 83.72
CA ARG A 655 -8.39 -8.40 84.78
C ARG A 655 -8.91 -9.65 85.54
N ARG A 656 -8.00 -10.63 85.69
CA ARG A 656 -7.78 -11.55 86.84
C ARG A 656 -8.85 -12.57 87.29
N SER A 657 -8.29 -13.71 87.76
CA SER A 657 -8.87 -14.75 88.63
C SER A 657 -9.78 -15.77 87.94
N ARG A 658 -9.44 -17.05 87.79
CA ARG A 658 -9.05 -18.17 88.71
C ARG A 658 -10.25 -18.87 89.37
N ARG A 659 -10.31 -20.19 89.14
CA ARG A 659 -11.31 -21.17 89.61
C ARG A 659 -12.72 -20.96 89.02
N SER A 660 -13.55 -22.00 88.92
CA SER A 660 -13.31 -23.42 89.24
C SER A 660 -12.93 -24.23 88.00
#